data_AF-A0A936JCR8-F1
#
_entry.id   AF-A0A936JCR8-F1
#
_cell.length_a   1.000
_cell.length_b   1.000
_cell.length_c   1.000
_cell.angle_alpha   90.00
_cell.angle_beta   90.00
_cell.angle_gamma   90.00
#
_symmetry.space_group_name_H-M   'P 1'
#
loop_
_entity.id
_entity.type
_entity.pdbx_description
1 polymer ?
#
loop_
_entity_poly.entity_id
_entity_poly.type
_entity_poly.pdbx_seq_one_letter_code
_entity_poly.pdbx_strand_id
1 'polypeptide(L)'
;MKLRIHGDNIIESERALSLIAHAYNANVVAKNENIIVPSYSILNKDKEIFEVELLGGHDRWNVNFNTELTKYGAPLREATDAYITKVSKDNKTEELLFAIEFCNALPAGNNAWQRNGRAVTCAEIGIPYFYFAEIGGVELDGDRKVKAPRFPNPIVPFSYLTSSKSLNVVCVPIYEAHPAITNELRKKFTHIFGKEASLNLLKLIIEQSQTNNAMDILIEKGTTLVKILSEDRKRVDTFRASEWEEFLKISSGQKKAEWIKNHPDKQIWRKKTSDKVNVTFTFKTLLRKTQELNLLSIGAKEIPICLVANGNVKKFTSLLKEIYPSESINDLANKIKTKNKPLIIVWVTGFKPRGDDSRPDRGLVPLARMLFGNDIDILTIVFGPAGKQTWKSFNENPAKLVTGNGLWQAVLNLSNYVLVDSATSEFGVLTSIVNRDLERKNVKVVFNSAKPSGNFGEHDVDTAIHTLFSRQLSLNIFESMCNPPGGDWSGISYFDFSDKTEYRWTSLPRVSATKAKRPDHIIQIHTKKEEVFLVIESKNNAKDLDENIGERLTEYVNVLLKIPPTAHKPNKQDWQSFTGKKSPLNNAVTYSGGSFVYRSSDEMKTKMQEGKLDFVFAFEFKKDGIETIGHLLLSDKSQFLNRIFTDIVSQFNGSFKIKIY
;
A
#
# COMPACT_ATOMS: atom_id res chain seq x y z
N MET A 1 -18.50 -20.23 -10.15
CA MET A 1 -18.82 -19.29 -9.04
C MET A 1 -18.43 -17.89 -9.49
N LYS A 2 -19.14 -16.83 -9.12
CA LYS A 2 -18.78 -15.46 -9.51
C LYS A 2 -18.06 -14.75 -8.38
N LEU A 3 -16.88 -14.21 -8.70
CA LEU A 3 -16.06 -13.41 -7.81
C LEU A 3 -15.94 -11.98 -8.34
N ARG A 4 -15.74 -11.03 -7.44
CA ARG A 4 -15.35 -9.66 -7.77
C ARG A 4 -14.10 -9.29 -7.03
N ILE A 5 -13.23 -8.54 -7.69
CA ILE A 5 -12.01 -7.99 -7.12
C ILE A 5 -12.15 -6.48 -7.12
N HIS A 6 -12.32 -5.91 -5.94
CA HIS A 6 -12.37 -4.46 -5.74
C HIS A 6 -10.96 -3.98 -5.43
N GLY A 7 -10.27 -3.44 -6.42
CA GLY A 7 -8.93 -2.91 -6.27
C GLY A 7 -8.93 -1.40 -6.02
N ASP A 8 -7.91 -0.89 -5.33
CA ASP A 8 -7.63 0.56 -5.27
C ASP A 8 -7.44 1.14 -6.68
N ASN A 9 -6.94 0.29 -7.59
CA ASN A 9 -6.88 0.54 -9.02
C ASN A 9 -6.89 -0.79 -9.80
N ILE A 10 -6.83 -0.72 -11.12
CA ILE A 10 -6.90 -1.89 -11.99
C ILE A 10 -5.69 -2.83 -11.83
N ILE A 11 -4.49 -2.30 -11.56
CA ILE A 11 -3.26 -3.09 -11.41
C ILE A 11 -3.33 -3.97 -10.17
N GLU A 12 -3.81 -3.45 -9.05
CA GLU A 12 -3.99 -4.26 -7.85
C GLU A 12 -5.10 -5.31 -8.02
N SER A 13 -6.10 -5.01 -8.87
CA SER A 13 -7.12 -5.99 -9.24
C SER A 13 -6.55 -7.15 -10.06
N GLU A 14 -5.71 -6.87 -11.06
CA GLU A 14 -5.04 -7.88 -11.90
C GLU A 14 -4.02 -8.72 -11.13
N ARG A 15 -3.34 -8.12 -10.16
CA ARG A 15 -2.45 -8.83 -9.24
C ARG A 15 -3.21 -9.84 -8.39
N ALA A 16 -4.32 -9.42 -7.81
CA ALA A 16 -5.19 -10.33 -7.06
C ALA A 16 -5.78 -11.43 -7.97
N LEU A 17 -6.20 -11.10 -9.20
CA LEU A 17 -6.67 -12.08 -10.19
C LEU A 17 -5.59 -13.15 -10.47
N SER A 18 -4.35 -12.70 -10.68
CA SER A 18 -3.20 -13.58 -10.91
C SER A 18 -2.94 -14.49 -9.73
N LEU A 19 -3.02 -14.00 -8.49
CA LEU A 19 -2.87 -14.83 -7.29
C LEU A 19 -3.98 -15.89 -7.19
N ILE A 20 -5.23 -15.54 -7.48
CA ILE A 20 -6.34 -16.50 -7.48
C ILE A 20 -6.11 -17.56 -8.56
N ALA A 21 -5.74 -17.17 -9.78
CA ALA A 21 -5.48 -18.14 -10.86
C ALA A 21 -4.34 -19.11 -10.51
N HIS A 22 -3.23 -18.59 -9.96
CA HIS A 22 -2.12 -19.42 -9.51
C HIS A 22 -2.50 -20.37 -8.36
N ALA A 23 -3.35 -19.93 -7.42
CA ALA A 23 -3.83 -20.77 -6.33
C ALA A 23 -4.59 -22.03 -6.78
N TYR A 24 -5.17 -21.98 -7.99
CA TYR A 24 -5.87 -23.11 -8.61
C TYR A 24 -5.08 -23.77 -9.74
N ASN A 25 -3.82 -23.38 -9.97
CA ASN A 25 -3.02 -23.78 -11.13
C ASN A 25 -3.82 -23.67 -12.43
N ALA A 26 -4.47 -22.52 -12.61
CA ALA A 26 -5.45 -22.26 -13.64
C ALA A 26 -5.01 -21.12 -14.57
N ASN A 27 -5.56 -21.12 -15.78
CA ASN A 27 -5.32 -20.08 -16.78
C ASN A 27 -6.39 -18.99 -16.67
N VAL A 28 -6.01 -17.76 -16.98
CA VAL A 28 -6.92 -16.62 -17.07
C VAL A 28 -7.21 -16.34 -18.54
N VAL A 29 -8.50 -16.34 -18.90
CA VAL A 29 -8.97 -16.01 -20.24
C VAL A 29 -9.92 -14.82 -20.14
N ALA A 30 -9.69 -13.79 -20.93
CA ALA A 30 -10.56 -12.62 -20.97
C ALA A 30 -11.87 -12.96 -21.68
N LYS A 31 -13.01 -12.52 -21.12
CA LYS A 31 -14.33 -12.65 -21.76
C LYS A 31 -14.63 -11.47 -22.71
N ASN A 32 -13.82 -10.40 -22.65
CA ASN A 32 -13.84 -9.22 -23.52
C ASN A 32 -15.23 -8.61 -23.76
N GLU A 33 -15.98 -8.37 -22.69
CA GLU A 33 -17.32 -7.78 -22.79
C GLU A 33 -17.35 -6.30 -22.38
N ASN A 34 -16.48 -5.85 -21.47
CA ASN A 34 -16.51 -4.49 -20.95
C ASN A 34 -15.09 -3.99 -20.65
N ILE A 35 -14.74 -2.82 -21.15
CA ILE A 35 -13.40 -2.23 -21.02
C ILE A 35 -13.17 -1.54 -19.66
N ILE A 36 -14.25 -1.18 -18.95
CA ILE A 36 -14.23 -0.48 -17.65
C ILE A 36 -14.35 -1.48 -16.49
N VAL A 37 -15.07 -2.58 -16.72
CA VAL A 37 -15.25 -3.70 -15.79
C VAL A 37 -14.79 -4.98 -16.49
N PRO A 38 -13.48 -5.16 -16.71
CA PRO A 38 -12.99 -6.32 -17.44
C PRO A 38 -13.35 -7.60 -16.68
N SER A 39 -13.81 -8.60 -17.44
CA SER A 39 -14.28 -9.88 -16.93
C SER A 39 -13.44 -11.02 -17.49
N TYR A 40 -13.20 -12.00 -16.63
CA TYR A 40 -12.28 -13.10 -16.88
C TYR A 40 -12.87 -14.43 -16.44
N SER A 41 -12.61 -15.46 -17.24
CA SER A 41 -12.79 -16.86 -16.86
C SER A 41 -11.47 -17.39 -16.30
N ILE A 42 -11.51 -17.97 -15.10
CA ILE A 42 -10.42 -18.79 -14.58
C ILE A 42 -10.73 -20.25 -14.94
N LEU A 43 -9.87 -20.84 -15.78
CA LEU A 43 -10.03 -22.16 -16.35
C LEU A 43 -9.01 -23.14 -15.75
N ASN A 44 -9.50 -24.24 -15.17
CA ASN A 44 -8.66 -25.38 -14.77
C ASN A 44 -9.02 -26.57 -15.67
N LYS A 45 -8.05 -27.06 -16.46
CA LYS A 45 -8.28 -28.11 -17.47
C LYS A 45 -9.51 -27.82 -18.34
N ASP A 46 -9.56 -26.61 -18.89
CA ASP A 46 -10.63 -26.07 -19.75
C ASP A 46 -12.02 -25.94 -19.11
N LYS A 47 -12.17 -26.27 -17.83
CA LYS A 47 -13.39 -26.03 -17.07
C LYS A 47 -13.31 -24.67 -16.35
N GLU A 48 -14.31 -23.83 -16.60
CA GLU A 48 -14.48 -22.58 -15.85
C GLU A 48 -14.84 -22.89 -14.39
N ILE A 49 -13.97 -22.45 -13.48
CA ILE A 49 -14.21 -22.56 -12.03
C ILE A 49 -14.72 -21.23 -11.46
N PHE A 50 -14.22 -20.12 -11.99
CA PHE A 50 -14.62 -18.77 -11.61
C PHE A 50 -14.87 -17.89 -12.83
N GLU A 51 -15.93 -17.09 -12.75
CA GLU A 51 -16.03 -15.83 -13.47
C GLU A 51 -15.59 -14.73 -12.51
N VAL A 52 -14.69 -13.86 -12.94
CA VAL A 52 -14.12 -12.78 -12.12
C VAL A 52 -14.28 -11.45 -12.84
N GLU A 53 -14.86 -10.47 -12.15
CA GLU A 53 -14.90 -9.08 -12.60
C GLU A 53 -13.92 -8.22 -11.81
N LEU A 54 -13.19 -7.32 -12.49
CA LEU A 54 -12.27 -6.39 -11.84
C LEU A 54 -12.91 -5.00 -11.72
N LEU A 55 -12.92 -4.50 -10.49
CA LEU A 55 -13.55 -3.25 -10.09
C LEU A 55 -12.47 -2.32 -9.53
N GLY A 56 -11.74 -1.63 -10.41
CA GLY A 56 -10.68 -0.70 -10.02
C GLY A 56 -11.19 0.65 -9.52
N GLY A 57 -10.63 1.16 -8.42
CA GLY A 57 -10.97 2.46 -7.82
C GLY A 57 -12.12 2.35 -6.80
N HIS A 58 -11.80 2.37 -5.50
CA HIS A 58 -12.77 2.15 -4.41
C HIS A 58 -13.95 3.12 -4.38
N ASP A 59 -13.79 4.34 -4.89
CA ASP A 59 -14.82 5.39 -4.83
C ASP A 59 -15.74 5.42 -6.06
N ARG A 60 -15.53 4.53 -7.05
CA ARG A 60 -16.27 4.51 -8.32
C ARG A 60 -17.55 3.68 -8.27
N TRP A 61 -17.64 2.82 -7.28
CA TRP A 61 -18.75 1.91 -7.09
C TRP A 61 -19.72 2.50 -6.07
N ASN A 62 -20.99 2.09 -6.11
CA ASN A 62 -21.96 2.37 -5.04
C ASN A 62 -21.60 1.72 -3.68
N VAL A 63 -20.37 1.23 -3.52
CA VAL A 63 -19.78 0.63 -2.33
C VAL A 63 -18.41 1.27 -2.16
N ASN A 64 -18.13 1.84 -0.97
CA ASN A 64 -16.86 2.46 -0.66
C ASN A 64 -16.25 1.78 0.58
N PHE A 65 -15.17 1.01 0.41
CA PHE A 65 -14.57 0.27 1.51
C PHE A 65 -13.94 1.13 2.61
N ASN A 66 -13.66 2.41 2.35
CA ASN A 66 -13.27 3.31 3.43
C ASN A 66 -14.40 3.51 4.43
N THR A 67 -15.67 3.41 4.04
CA THR A 67 -16.82 3.61 4.95
C THR A 67 -17.66 2.35 5.18
N GLU A 68 -17.66 1.40 4.24
CA GLU A 68 -18.44 0.17 4.33
C GLU A 68 -18.00 -0.66 5.55
N LEU A 69 -16.68 -0.84 5.75
CA LEU A 69 -16.15 -1.65 6.85
C LEU A 69 -16.45 -1.06 8.23
N THR A 70 -16.60 0.28 8.34
CA THR A 70 -16.92 0.89 9.64
C THR A 70 -18.34 0.56 10.10
N LYS A 71 -19.25 0.22 9.17
CA LYS A 71 -20.60 -0.29 9.52
C LYS A 71 -20.54 -1.61 10.28
N TYR A 72 -19.44 -2.35 10.11
CA TYR A 72 -19.15 -3.63 10.77
C TYR A 72 -18.27 -3.47 12.02
N GLY A 73 -17.93 -2.23 12.40
CA GLY A 73 -17.12 -1.93 13.58
C GLY A 73 -15.62 -1.79 13.30
N ALA A 74 -15.20 -1.68 12.04
CA ALA A 74 -13.79 -1.44 11.74
C ALA A 74 -13.31 -0.12 12.35
N PRO A 75 -12.14 -0.08 13.02
CA PRO A 75 -11.67 1.08 13.77
C PRO A 75 -11.26 2.26 12.87
N LEU A 76 -10.78 2.00 11.65
CA LEU A 76 -10.24 3.02 10.75
C LEU A 76 -10.96 2.99 9.40
N ARG A 77 -10.95 4.13 8.70
CA ARG A 77 -11.41 4.26 7.31
C ARG A 77 -10.21 4.19 6.38
N GLU A 78 -9.60 3.01 6.30
CA GLU A 78 -8.46 2.75 5.43
C GLU A 78 -8.72 1.52 4.58
N ALA A 79 -9.05 1.72 3.31
CA ALA A 79 -9.17 0.64 2.34
C ALA A 79 -7.80 0.01 2.02
N THR A 80 -7.79 -1.31 1.80
CA THR A 80 -6.65 -2.09 1.30
C THR A 80 -6.51 -1.98 -0.21
N ASP A 81 -5.43 -2.51 -0.77
CA ASP A 81 -5.19 -2.46 -2.22
C ASP A 81 -6.15 -3.36 -3.01
N ALA A 82 -6.61 -4.48 -2.45
CA ALA A 82 -7.66 -5.30 -3.06
C ALA A 82 -8.56 -5.98 -2.02
N TYR A 83 -9.85 -6.12 -2.37
CA TYR A 83 -10.83 -6.92 -1.65
C TYR A 83 -11.46 -7.95 -2.58
N ILE A 84 -11.52 -9.21 -2.15
CA ILE A 84 -12.06 -10.31 -2.95
C ILE A 84 -13.41 -10.68 -2.37
N THR A 85 -14.45 -10.61 -3.20
CA THR A 85 -15.83 -10.85 -2.79
C THR A 85 -16.46 -11.97 -3.60
N LYS A 86 -17.42 -12.66 -3.00
CA LYS A 86 -18.28 -13.64 -3.63
C LYS A 86 -19.64 -13.02 -3.91
N VAL A 87 -20.06 -13.06 -5.17
CA VAL A 87 -21.37 -12.55 -5.58
C VAL A 87 -22.45 -13.59 -5.29
N SER A 88 -23.59 -13.16 -4.73
CA SER A 88 -24.74 -14.04 -4.48
C SER A 88 -25.35 -14.55 -5.79
N LYS A 89 -26.05 -15.69 -5.75
CA LYS A 89 -26.65 -16.32 -6.95
C LYS A 89 -27.66 -15.41 -7.67
N ASP A 90 -28.30 -14.50 -6.93
CA ASP A 90 -29.26 -13.52 -7.46
C ASP A 90 -28.61 -12.18 -7.83
N ASN A 91 -27.28 -12.06 -7.73
CA ASN A 91 -26.49 -10.85 -7.99
C ASN A 91 -26.91 -9.61 -7.18
N LYS A 92 -27.62 -9.79 -6.05
CA LYS A 92 -28.07 -8.66 -5.21
C LYS A 92 -27.07 -8.26 -4.15
N THR A 93 -26.24 -9.20 -3.70
CA THR A 93 -25.32 -9.00 -2.58
C THR A 93 -23.93 -9.56 -2.86
N GLU A 94 -22.95 -9.04 -2.14
CA GLU A 94 -21.58 -9.52 -2.15
C GLU A 94 -21.11 -9.82 -0.74
N GLU A 95 -20.46 -10.96 -0.58
CA GLU A 95 -19.80 -11.39 0.65
C GLU A 95 -18.30 -11.15 0.53
N LEU A 96 -17.71 -10.38 1.45
CA LEU A 96 -16.26 -10.18 1.50
C LEU A 96 -15.56 -11.42 2.05
N LEU A 97 -14.61 -11.98 1.27
CA LEU A 97 -13.86 -13.18 1.65
C LEU A 97 -12.53 -12.84 2.33
N PHE A 98 -11.75 -11.94 1.74
CA PHE A 98 -10.44 -11.52 2.26
C PHE A 98 -9.95 -10.24 1.59
N ALA A 99 -8.93 -9.64 2.18
CA ALA A 99 -8.27 -8.43 1.73
C ALA A 99 -6.78 -8.70 1.45
N ILE A 100 -6.23 -8.01 0.45
CA ILE A 100 -4.81 -8.03 0.10
C ILE A 100 -4.26 -6.60 0.10
N GLU A 101 -3.05 -6.46 0.63
CA GLU A 101 -2.21 -5.29 0.54
C GLU A 101 -0.92 -5.65 -0.20
N PHE A 102 -0.52 -4.83 -1.18
CA PHE A 102 0.71 -4.98 -1.93
C PHE A 102 1.71 -3.87 -1.57
N CYS A 103 2.98 -4.23 -1.42
CA CYS A 103 4.00 -3.25 -1.07
C CYS A 103 5.37 -3.58 -1.67
N ASN A 104 5.65 -2.95 -2.81
CA ASN A 104 6.96 -3.06 -3.47
C ASN A 104 7.92 -1.94 -3.04
N ALA A 105 7.48 -1.03 -2.16
CA ALA A 105 8.36 0.00 -1.63
C ALA A 105 9.43 -0.62 -0.74
N LEU A 106 10.67 -0.13 -0.85
CA LEU A 106 11.74 -0.54 0.07
C LEU A 106 11.30 -0.30 1.52
N PRO A 107 11.40 -1.31 2.40
CA PRO A 107 10.93 -1.22 3.77
C PRO A 107 11.89 -0.36 4.60
N ALA A 108 11.66 0.96 4.61
CA ALA A 108 12.52 1.92 5.29
C ALA A 108 11.72 2.99 6.05
N GLY A 109 12.10 3.21 7.31
CA GLY A 109 11.50 4.22 8.17
C GLY A 109 9.99 4.08 8.28
N ASN A 110 9.28 5.21 8.23
CA ASN A 110 7.85 5.29 8.41
C ASN A 110 7.08 4.40 7.43
N ASN A 111 7.58 4.24 6.19
CA ASN A 111 6.91 3.41 5.18
C ASN A 111 6.72 1.96 5.62
N ALA A 112 7.60 1.44 6.48
CA ALA A 112 7.52 0.05 6.93
C ALA A 112 6.24 -0.26 7.74
N TRP A 113 5.74 0.69 8.53
CA TRP A 113 4.55 0.46 9.40
C TRP A 113 3.30 1.22 8.97
N GLN A 114 3.33 1.96 7.87
CA GLN A 114 2.17 2.72 7.38
C GLN A 114 0.98 1.83 6.96
N ARG A 115 1.20 0.53 6.78
CA ARG A 115 0.18 -0.44 6.34
C ARG A 115 -0.48 -1.18 7.51
N ASN A 116 0.04 -1.01 8.73
CA ASN A 116 -0.56 -1.59 9.93
C ASN A 116 -1.99 -1.09 10.19
N GLY A 117 -2.35 0.12 9.74
CA GLY A 117 -3.72 0.65 9.84
C GLY A 117 -4.74 -0.20 9.07
N ARG A 118 -4.43 -0.50 7.80
CA ARG A 118 -5.21 -1.40 6.94
C ARG A 118 -5.33 -2.82 7.53
N ALA A 119 -4.22 -3.34 8.06
CA ALA A 119 -4.18 -4.67 8.68
C ALA A 119 -5.03 -4.77 9.96
N VAL A 120 -4.89 -3.81 10.89
CA VAL A 120 -5.70 -3.80 12.13
C VAL A 120 -7.18 -3.60 11.82
N THR A 121 -7.50 -2.80 10.80
CA THR A 121 -8.86 -2.57 10.32
C THR A 121 -9.54 -3.88 9.93
N CYS A 122 -8.86 -4.73 9.15
CA CYS A 122 -9.39 -6.04 8.75
C CYS A 122 -9.41 -7.04 9.92
N ALA A 123 -8.31 -7.14 10.67
CA ALA A 123 -8.14 -8.15 11.69
C ALA A 123 -9.14 -8.01 12.86
N GLU A 124 -9.47 -6.79 13.27
CA GLU A 124 -10.40 -6.55 14.39
C GLU A 124 -11.86 -6.93 14.08
N ILE A 125 -12.25 -6.90 12.81
CA ILE A 125 -13.58 -7.36 12.37
C ILE A 125 -13.57 -8.78 11.76
N GLY A 126 -12.44 -9.48 11.84
CA GLY A 126 -12.33 -10.89 11.44
C GLY A 126 -12.10 -11.14 9.95
N ILE A 127 -11.77 -10.12 9.15
CA ILE A 127 -11.47 -10.29 7.72
C ILE A 127 -10.03 -10.82 7.57
N PRO A 128 -9.81 -11.95 6.86
CA PRO A 128 -8.49 -12.41 6.48
C PRO A 128 -7.72 -11.34 5.69
N TYR A 129 -6.49 -11.08 6.09
CA TYR A 129 -5.64 -10.02 5.54
C TYR A 129 -4.26 -10.56 5.17
N PHE A 130 -3.86 -10.29 3.93
CA PHE A 130 -2.58 -10.70 3.37
C PHE A 130 -1.73 -9.48 3.02
N TYR A 131 -0.53 -9.38 3.59
CA TYR A 131 0.43 -8.32 3.26
C TYR A 131 1.55 -8.87 2.39
N PHE A 132 1.47 -8.67 1.07
CA PHE A 132 2.53 -9.02 0.14
C PHE A 132 3.57 -7.90 0.09
N ALA A 133 4.82 -8.25 0.38
CA ALA A 133 5.93 -7.31 0.38
C ALA A 133 7.19 -7.91 -0.24
N GLU A 134 8.05 -7.06 -0.78
CA GLU A 134 9.32 -7.48 -1.34
C GLU A 134 10.47 -7.31 -0.32
N ILE A 135 11.45 -8.22 -0.37
CA ILE A 135 12.68 -8.13 0.43
C ILE A 135 13.93 -8.34 -0.42
N GLY A 136 15.04 -7.74 0.01
CA GLY A 136 16.33 -7.84 -0.67
C GLY A 136 16.58 -6.72 -1.70
N GLY A 137 15.69 -5.73 -1.76
CA GLY A 137 15.90 -4.52 -2.55
C GLY A 137 16.98 -3.62 -1.96
N VAL A 138 17.61 -2.82 -2.83
CA VAL A 138 18.75 -1.97 -2.50
C VAL A 138 18.44 -0.50 -2.73
N GLU A 139 18.86 0.36 -1.81
CA GLU A 139 18.87 1.81 -2.03
C GLU A 139 20.00 2.17 -2.99
N LEU A 140 19.71 3.06 -3.93
CA LEU A 140 20.70 3.64 -4.82
C LEU A 140 21.06 5.06 -4.36
N ASP A 141 22.30 5.48 -4.58
CA ASP A 141 22.74 6.86 -4.37
C ASP A 141 22.40 7.78 -5.57
N GLY A 142 22.85 9.04 -5.53
CA GLY A 142 22.60 10.02 -6.59
C GLY A 142 23.20 9.64 -7.95
N ASP A 143 24.27 8.85 -7.96
CA ASP A 143 24.91 8.31 -9.16
C ASP A 143 24.32 6.95 -9.57
N ARG A 144 23.23 6.53 -8.92
CA ARG A 144 22.55 5.25 -9.09
C ARG A 144 23.42 4.03 -8.75
N LYS A 145 24.46 4.18 -7.93
CA LYS A 145 25.23 3.06 -7.38
C LYS A 145 24.52 2.50 -6.14
N VAL A 146 24.69 1.20 -5.91
CA VAL A 146 24.12 0.52 -4.74
C VAL A 146 24.74 1.07 -3.46
N LYS A 147 23.90 1.63 -2.59
CA LYS A 147 24.30 2.18 -1.29
C LYS A 147 24.20 1.15 -0.17
N ALA A 148 23.01 0.55 0.02
CA ALA A 148 22.78 -0.47 1.03
C ALA A 148 21.46 -1.24 0.79
N PRO A 149 21.37 -2.52 1.19
CA PRO A 149 20.09 -3.20 1.27
C PRO A 149 19.19 -2.55 2.34
N ARG A 150 17.88 -2.56 2.10
CA ARG A 150 16.88 -2.06 3.05
C ARG A 150 16.00 -3.19 3.55
N PHE A 151 15.88 -3.29 4.86
CA PHE A 151 15.09 -4.30 5.56
C PHE A 151 14.18 -3.64 6.58
N PRO A 152 12.98 -4.21 6.83
CA PRO A 152 12.09 -3.69 7.86
C PRO A 152 12.72 -3.92 9.24
N ASN A 153 12.30 -3.13 10.24
CA ASN A 153 12.57 -3.49 11.63
C ASN A 153 11.85 -4.80 11.96
N PRO A 154 12.47 -5.78 12.66
CA PRO A 154 11.83 -7.05 13.02
C PRO A 154 10.43 -6.93 13.64
N ILE A 155 10.18 -5.85 14.39
CA ILE A 155 8.89 -5.59 15.04
C ILE A 155 7.72 -5.44 14.05
N VAL A 156 8.00 -5.00 12.82
CA VAL A 156 7.00 -4.76 11.78
C VAL A 156 6.39 -6.09 11.30
N PRO A 157 7.14 -7.03 10.68
CA PRO A 157 6.59 -8.34 10.33
C PRO A 157 6.05 -9.07 11.57
N PHE A 158 6.70 -8.94 12.73
CA PHE A 158 6.24 -9.56 13.97
C PHE A 158 4.84 -9.11 14.42
N SER A 159 4.46 -7.86 14.15
CA SER A 159 3.13 -7.33 14.52
C SER A 159 1.98 -8.04 13.82
N TYR A 160 2.16 -8.43 12.56
CA TYR A 160 1.19 -9.24 11.81
C TYR A 160 1.04 -10.62 12.46
N LEU A 161 2.15 -11.30 12.73
CA LEU A 161 2.16 -12.61 13.39
C LEU A 161 1.45 -12.60 14.73
N THR A 162 1.73 -11.57 15.54
CA THR A 162 1.04 -11.36 16.81
C THR A 162 -0.45 -11.22 16.60
N SER A 163 -0.87 -10.30 15.73
CA SER A 163 -2.30 -10.04 15.47
C SER A 163 -3.00 -11.30 15.01
N SER A 164 -2.35 -12.07 14.13
CA SER A 164 -2.83 -13.34 13.62
C SER A 164 -3.18 -14.32 14.75
N LYS A 165 -2.25 -14.48 15.71
CA LYS A 165 -2.44 -15.38 16.86
C LYS A 165 -3.38 -14.81 17.93
N SER A 166 -3.22 -13.54 18.31
CA SER A 166 -3.98 -12.93 19.39
C SER A 166 -5.45 -12.75 19.02
N LEU A 167 -5.72 -12.44 17.75
CA LEU A 167 -7.07 -12.27 17.24
C LEU A 167 -7.61 -13.53 16.58
N ASN A 168 -6.84 -14.62 16.43
CA ASN A 168 -7.28 -15.83 15.73
C ASN A 168 -7.97 -15.50 14.39
N VAL A 169 -7.23 -14.82 13.52
CA VAL A 169 -7.62 -14.39 12.17
C VAL A 169 -6.39 -14.46 11.29
N VAL A 170 -6.55 -14.76 10.01
CA VAL A 170 -5.42 -14.68 9.07
C VAL A 170 -5.00 -13.21 8.96
N CYS A 171 -3.84 -12.87 9.50
CA CYS A 171 -3.20 -11.56 9.33
C CYS A 171 -1.70 -11.81 9.19
N VAL A 172 -1.25 -12.06 7.96
CA VAL A 172 0.09 -12.62 7.72
C VAL A 172 0.90 -11.78 6.74
N PRO A 173 2.19 -11.55 7.02
CA PRO A 173 3.11 -10.95 6.07
C PRO A 173 3.66 -12.05 5.14
N ILE A 174 3.63 -11.79 3.84
CA ILE A 174 4.12 -12.67 2.79
C ILE A 174 5.23 -11.93 2.08
N TYR A 175 6.43 -12.48 2.15
CA TYR A 175 7.57 -11.90 1.49
C TYR A 175 7.90 -12.62 0.19
N GLU A 176 8.22 -11.84 -0.83
CA GLU A 176 8.76 -12.29 -2.11
C GLU A 176 10.14 -11.66 -2.35
N ALA A 177 10.90 -12.26 -3.27
CA ALA A 177 12.17 -11.70 -3.71
C ALA A 177 11.93 -10.38 -4.45
N HIS A 178 12.56 -9.29 -4.00
CA HIS A 178 12.60 -8.05 -4.78
C HIS A 178 13.22 -8.31 -6.17
N PRO A 179 12.73 -7.71 -7.27
CA PRO A 179 13.23 -8.04 -8.61
C PRO A 179 14.75 -7.84 -8.79
N ALA A 180 15.31 -6.82 -8.15
CA ALA A 180 16.75 -6.53 -8.15
C ALA A 180 17.55 -7.23 -7.03
N ILE A 181 17.03 -8.31 -6.43
CA ILE A 181 17.73 -9.02 -5.35
C ILE A 181 19.07 -9.60 -5.84
N THR A 182 20.11 -9.50 -5.01
CA THR A 182 21.41 -10.13 -5.29
C THR A 182 21.38 -11.63 -4.99
N ASN A 183 22.27 -12.40 -5.62
CA ASN A 183 22.35 -13.86 -5.37
C ASN A 183 22.62 -14.22 -3.91
N GLU A 184 23.43 -13.42 -3.22
CA GLU A 184 23.73 -13.59 -1.79
C GLU A 184 22.47 -13.43 -0.93
N LEU A 185 21.73 -12.33 -1.12
CA LEU A 185 20.49 -12.07 -0.38
C LEU A 185 19.40 -13.08 -0.74
N ARG A 186 19.31 -13.51 -2.01
CA ARG A 186 18.36 -14.54 -2.44
C ARG A 186 18.60 -15.85 -1.71
N LYS A 187 19.85 -16.32 -1.62
CA LYS A 187 20.20 -17.52 -0.85
C LYS A 187 19.81 -17.39 0.62
N LYS A 188 20.05 -16.22 1.21
CA LYS A 188 19.71 -15.92 2.59
C LYS A 188 18.20 -15.99 2.86
N PHE A 189 17.37 -15.44 1.99
CA PHE A 189 15.93 -15.31 2.22
C PHE A 189 15.08 -16.39 1.54
N THR A 190 15.65 -17.31 0.77
CA THR A 190 14.87 -18.28 -0.02
C THR A 190 13.83 -19.08 0.78
N HIS A 191 14.12 -19.38 2.05
CA HIS A 191 13.24 -20.18 2.91
C HIS A 191 12.09 -19.37 3.53
N ILE A 192 12.18 -18.03 3.55
CA ILE A 192 11.10 -17.16 4.03
C ILE A 192 10.08 -16.81 2.95
N PHE A 193 10.40 -17.04 1.67
CA PHE A 193 9.49 -16.67 0.59
C PHE A 193 8.17 -17.43 0.72
N GLY A 194 7.08 -16.68 0.75
CA GLY A 194 5.78 -17.16 1.22
C GLY A 194 4.73 -17.38 0.13
N LYS A 195 5.03 -17.04 -1.13
CA LYS A 195 4.05 -17.07 -2.23
C LYS A 195 3.33 -18.42 -2.34
N GLU A 196 4.06 -19.53 -2.49
CA GLU A 196 3.43 -20.85 -2.64
C GLU A 196 2.54 -21.23 -1.44
N ALA A 197 2.99 -20.91 -0.22
CA ALA A 197 2.20 -21.16 0.99
C ALA A 197 0.95 -20.26 1.04
N SER A 198 1.03 -19.02 0.55
CA SER A 198 -0.13 -18.12 0.49
C SER A 198 -1.15 -18.53 -0.55
N LEU A 199 -0.71 -19.07 -1.70
CA LEU A 199 -1.61 -19.62 -2.73
C LEU A 199 -2.51 -20.72 -2.14
N ASN A 200 -1.95 -21.64 -1.36
CA ASN A 200 -2.73 -22.68 -0.67
C ASN A 200 -3.73 -22.08 0.33
N LEU A 201 -3.30 -21.11 1.15
CA LEU A 201 -4.19 -20.48 2.13
C LEU A 201 -5.33 -19.68 1.46
N LEU A 202 -5.04 -18.96 0.38
CA LEU A 202 -6.04 -18.24 -0.42
C LEU A 202 -7.11 -19.19 -0.96
N LYS A 203 -6.68 -20.33 -1.52
CA LYS A 203 -7.59 -21.38 -2.00
C LYS A 203 -8.52 -21.86 -0.88
N LEU A 204 -7.97 -22.22 0.29
CA LEU A 204 -8.76 -22.71 1.42
C LEU A 204 -9.79 -21.68 1.91
N ILE A 205 -9.46 -20.38 1.91
CA ILE A 205 -10.40 -19.31 2.27
C ILE A 205 -11.53 -19.20 1.24
N ILE A 206 -11.21 -19.22 -0.06
CA ILE A 206 -12.22 -19.15 -1.14
C ILE A 206 -13.16 -20.36 -1.07
N GLU A 207 -12.63 -21.54 -0.77
CA GLU A 207 -13.38 -22.79 -0.58
C GLU A 207 -14.09 -22.86 0.78
N GLN A 208 -13.94 -21.85 1.64
CA GLN A 208 -14.49 -21.78 3.00
C GLN A 208 -14.12 -23.01 3.85
N SER A 209 -12.88 -23.48 3.69
CA SER A 209 -12.31 -24.63 4.37
C SER A 209 -11.45 -24.22 5.57
N GLN A 210 -11.01 -25.21 6.36
CA GLN A 210 -10.13 -24.98 7.51
C GLN A 210 -8.77 -24.43 7.07
N THR A 211 -8.29 -23.38 7.75
CA THR A 211 -7.11 -22.60 7.34
C THR A 211 -5.90 -22.75 8.26
N ASN A 212 -6.07 -23.30 9.46
CA ASN A 212 -5.08 -23.29 10.54
C ASN A 212 -3.69 -23.78 10.10
N ASN A 213 -3.61 -24.98 9.50
CA ASN A 213 -2.33 -25.55 9.09
C ASN A 213 -1.61 -24.70 8.02
N ALA A 214 -2.35 -24.15 7.06
CA ALA A 214 -1.78 -23.30 6.02
C ALA A 214 -1.33 -21.93 6.56
N MET A 215 -2.09 -21.39 7.52
CA MET A 215 -1.74 -20.18 8.25
C MET A 215 -0.47 -20.37 9.10
N ASP A 216 -0.32 -21.51 9.78
CA ASP A 216 0.85 -21.81 10.60
C ASP A 216 2.15 -21.85 9.79
N ILE A 217 2.12 -22.36 8.55
CA ILE A 217 3.27 -22.34 7.64
C ILE A 217 3.72 -20.90 7.35
N LEU A 218 2.78 -19.99 7.09
CA LEU A 218 3.10 -18.58 6.85
C LEU A 218 3.59 -17.88 8.13
N ILE A 219 3.03 -18.24 9.29
CA ILE A 219 3.52 -17.75 10.58
C ILE A 219 4.96 -18.19 10.81
N GLU A 220 5.31 -19.44 10.51
CA GLU A 220 6.68 -19.96 10.64
C GLU A 220 7.65 -19.22 9.72
N LYS A 221 7.27 -18.98 8.46
CA LYS A 221 8.07 -18.19 7.52
C LYS A 221 8.30 -16.76 8.00
N GLY A 222 7.24 -16.08 8.46
CA GLY A 222 7.36 -14.74 9.03
C GLY A 222 8.19 -14.71 10.31
N THR A 223 8.06 -15.72 11.17
CA THR A 223 8.90 -15.87 12.38
C THR A 223 10.36 -16.03 12.00
N THR A 224 10.64 -16.84 10.99
CA THR A 224 12.00 -17.07 10.48
C THR A 224 12.59 -15.78 9.91
N LEU A 225 11.81 -14.97 9.20
CA LEU A 225 12.26 -13.64 8.79
C LEU A 225 12.64 -12.77 10.00
N VAL A 226 11.79 -12.70 11.02
CA VAL A 226 12.05 -11.91 12.23
C VAL A 226 13.39 -12.32 12.87
N LYS A 227 13.67 -13.64 12.93
CA LYS A 227 14.95 -14.16 13.44
C LYS A 227 16.13 -13.66 12.62
N ILE A 228 16.12 -13.86 11.29
CA ILE A 228 17.19 -13.42 10.39
C ILE A 228 17.45 -11.92 10.56
N LEU A 229 16.39 -11.11 10.54
CA LEU A 229 16.49 -9.66 10.68
C LEU A 229 17.06 -9.24 12.03
N SER A 230 16.79 -10.00 13.09
CA SER A 230 17.29 -9.73 14.44
C SER A 230 18.76 -10.13 14.64
N GLU A 231 19.19 -11.23 14.02
CA GLU A 231 20.56 -11.74 14.10
C GLU A 231 21.52 -10.90 13.26
N ASP A 232 21.04 -10.34 12.14
CA ASP A 232 21.78 -9.42 11.28
C ASP A 232 22.10 -8.06 11.93
N ARG A 233 21.49 -7.76 13.09
CA ARG A 233 21.72 -6.50 13.78
C ARG A 233 23.11 -6.52 14.41
N LYS A 234 23.98 -5.65 13.87
CA LYS A 234 25.30 -5.36 14.44
C LYS A 234 25.24 -4.87 15.89
N ARG A 235 24.15 -4.20 16.29
CA ARG A 235 23.93 -3.66 17.63
C ARG A 235 22.85 -4.47 18.35
N VAL A 236 23.00 -4.63 19.66
CA VAL A 236 21.96 -5.23 20.52
C VAL A 236 20.89 -4.18 20.81
N ASP A 237 20.00 -3.94 19.85
CA ASP A 237 18.95 -2.92 19.93
C ASP A 237 17.55 -3.43 19.56
N THR A 238 17.41 -4.76 19.49
CA THR A 238 16.18 -5.53 19.31
C THR A 238 16.28 -6.84 20.11
N PHE A 239 15.17 -7.59 20.22
CA PHE A 239 15.21 -8.95 20.76
C PHE A 239 15.94 -9.89 19.80
N ARG A 240 16.56 -10.94 20.32
CA ARG A 240 17.21 -12.03 19.59
C ARG A 240 16.19 -13.05 19.10
N ALA A 241 16.65 -13.99 18.28
CA ALA A 241 15.80 -14.98 17.63
C ALA A 241 14.92 -15.77 18.62
N SER A 242 15.50 -16.34 19.67
CA SER A 242 14.77 -17.12 20.68
C SER A 242 13.77 -16.27 21.48
N GLU A 243 14.14 -15.03 21.79
CA GLU A 243 13.30 -14.08 22.49
C GLU A 243 12.06 -13.71 21.67
N TRP A 244 12.20 -13.49 20.36
CA TRP A 244 11.06 -13.25 19.47
C TRP A 244 10.12 -14.46 19.39
N GLU A 245 10.65 -15.69 19.36
CA GLU A 245 9.82 -16.89 19.35
C GLU A 245 9.01 -17.05 20.63
N GLU A 246 9.65 -16.84 21.78
CA GLU A 246 8.97 -16.87 23.07
C GLU A 246 7.90 -15.79 23.14
N PHE A 247 8.22 -14.57 22.71
CA PHE A 247 7.31 -13.45 22.70
C PHE A 247 6.08 -13.69 21.80
N LEU A 248 6.22 -14.45 20.71
CA LEU A 248 5.10 -14.82 19.82
C LEU A 248 4.13 -15.81 20.47
N LYS A 249 4.57 -16.62 21.44
CA LYS A 249 3.71 -17.59 22.14
C LYS A 249 2.75 -16.90 23.12
N ILE A 250 3.00 -15.63 23.43
CA ILE A 250 2.20 -14.85 24.38
C ILE A 250 1.12 -14.08 23.61
N SER A 251 -0.15 -14.43 23.79
CA SER A 251 -1.27 -13.80 23.07
C SER A 251 -1.80 -12.52 23.73
N SER A 252 -1.62 -12.35 25.04
CA SER A 252 -2.13 -11.21 25.83
C SER A 252 -1.10 -10.07 25.90
N GLY A 253 -1.55 -8.84 25.68
CA GLY A 253 -0.73 -7.63 25.82
C GLY A 253 -0.22 -7.42 27.24
N GLN A 254 -1.05 -7.70 28.25
CA GLN A 254 -0.63 -7.61 29.65
C GLN A 254 0.49 -8.62 29.95
N LYS A 255 0.33 -9.88 29.53
CA LYS A 255 1.37 -10.91 29.69
C LYS A 255 2.65 -10.57 28.93
N LYS A 256 2.52 -9.99 27.74
CA LYS A 256 3.68 -9.49 26.97
C LYS A 256 4.42 -8.39 27.73
N ALA A 257 3.71 -7.44 28.33
CA ALA A 257 4.31 -6.40 29.14
C ALA A 257 5.01 -6.98 30.39
N GLU A 258 4.43 -7.98 31.03
CA GLU A 258 5.04 -8.70 32.16
C GLU A 258 6.31 -9.46 31.74
N TRP A 259 6.28 -10.10 30.58
CA TRP A 259 7.44 -10.79 30.01
C TRP A 259 8.60 -9.81 29.79
N ILE A 260 8.37 -8.69 29.10
CA ILE A 260 9.40 -7.65 28.87
C ILE A 260 9.96 -7.12 30.20
N LYS A 261 9.08 -6.93 31.19
CA LYS A 261 9.46 -6.46 32.53
C LYS A 261 10.43 -7.43 33.23
N ASN A 262 10.11 -8.71 33.19
CA ASN A 262 10.85 -9.74 33.93
C ASN A 262 12.06 -10.27 33.16
N HIS A 263 12.18 -9.95 31.86
CA HIS A 263 13.27 -10.41 31.02
C HIS A 263 14.65 -9.93 31.54
N PRO A 264 15.68 -10.81 31.58
CA PRO A 264 17.03 -10.45 32.05
C PRO A 264 17.67 -9.37 31.19
N ASP A 265 17.57 -9.49 29.86
CA ASP A 265 18.20 -8.58 28.89
C ASP A 265 17.25 -7.44 28.47
N LYS A 266 16.32 -7.05 29.34
CA LYS A 266 15.36 -5.98 29.06
C LYS A 266 16.09 -4.69 28.65
N GLN A 267 15.68 -4.16 27.51
CA GLN A 267 16.30 -2.99 26.93
C GLN A 267 15.60 -1.72 27.40
N ILE A 268 16.39 -0.69 27.72
CA ILE A 268 15.87 0.63 28.06
C ILE A 268 15.58 1.40 26.77
N TRP A 269 14.38 1.95 26.67
CA TRP A 269 13.92 2.77 25.55
C TRP A 269 14.60 4.14 25.51
N ARG A 270 14.96 4.57 24.29
CA ARG A 270 15.51 5.89 24.01
C ARG A 270 14.99 6.39 22.67
N LYS A 271 14.36 7.56 22.64
CA LYS A 271 13.90 8.18 21.40
C LYS A 271 14.90 9.20 20.90
N LYS A 272 15.28 9.10 19.64
CA LYS A 272 16.02 10.17 18.97
C LYS A 272 15.14 11.42 18.79
N THR A 273 15.71 12.57 19.12
CA THR A 273 15.14 13.88 18.82
C THR A 273 15.73 14.40 17.51
N SER A 274 14.94 15.21 16.80
CA SER A 274 15.40 15.95 15.63
C SER A 274 14.99 17.39 15.81
N ASP A 275 15.91 18.31 15.54
CA ASP A 275 15.64 19.76 15.59
C ASP A 275 14.79 20.24 14.40
N LYS A 276 14.43 19.33 13.47
CA LYS A 276 13.61 19.61 12.29
C LYS A 276 12.13 19.84 12.61
N VAL A 277 11.66 19.47 13.80
CA VAL A 277 10.26 19.59 14.20
C VAL A 277 10.13 20.68 15.27
N ASN A 278 9.27 21.67 15.00
CA ASN A 278 8.94 22.69 15.99
C ASN A 278 8.15 22.08 17.15
N VAL A 279 8.69 22.14 18.36
CA VAL A 279 8.10 21.56 19.58
C VAL A 279 8.23 22.51 20.77
N THR A 280 7.33 22.39 21.74
CA THR A 280 7.33 23.20 22.97
C THR A 280 8.46 22.83 23.92
N PHE A 281 8.80 23.74 24.82
CA PHE A 281 9.72 23.46 25.93
C PHE A 281 9.16 22.42 26.90
N THR A 282 7.85 22.44 27.14
CA THR A 282 7.13 21.44 27.95
C THR A 282 7.28 20.04 27.39
N PHE A 283 7.11 19.86 26.08
CA PHE A 283 7.32 18.55 25.43
C PHE A 283 8.78 18.10 25.53
N LYS A 284 9.75 18.99 25.30
CA LYS A 284 11.19 18.67 25.48
C LYS A 284 11.47 18.19 26.89
N THR A 285 10.87 18.84 27.89
CA THR A 285 10.98 18.46 29.31
C THR A 285 10.32 17.11 29.58
N LEU A 286 9.11 16.87 29.05
CA LEU A 286 8.41 15.60 29.17
C LEU A 286 9.24 14.46 28.60
N LEU A 287 9.75 14.59 27.38
CA LEU A 287 10.53 13.56 26.73
C LEU A 287 11.82 13.27 27.50
N ARG A 288 12.55 14.31 27.94
CA ARG A 288 13.77 14.17 28.73
C ARG A 288 13.50 13.41 30.04
N LYS A 289 12.58 13.92 30.88
CA LYS A 289 12.26 13.32 32.18
C LYS A 289 11.65 11.92 32.04
N THR A 290 10.90 11.65 30.97
CA THR A 290 10.39 10.30 30.70
C THR A 290 11.53 9.33 30.39
N GLN A 291 12.54 9.73 29.62
CA GLN A 291 13.70 8.87 29.35
C GLN A 291 14.53 8.60 30.63
N GLU A 292 14.57 9.55 31.58
CA GLU A 292 15.19 9.39 32.90
C GLU A 292 14.50 8.34 33.77
N LEU A 293 13.21 8.04 33.53
CA LEU A 293 12.50 6.93 34.19
C LEU A 293 12.95 5.54 33.72
N ASN A 294 13.85 5.45 32.74
CA ASN A 294 14.36 4.20 32.19
C ASN A 294 13.26 3.22 31.79
N LEU A 295 12.26 3.73 31.06
CA LEU A 295 11.17 2.92 30.51
C LEU A 295 11.69 1.83 29.57
N LEU A 296 10.91 0.77 29.37
CA LEU A 296 11.35 -0.41 28.63
C LEU A 296 11.04 -0.27 27.13
N SER A 297 11.95 -0.78 26.31
CA SER A 297 11.80 -0.97 24.86
C SER A 297 10.89 -2.16 24.58
N ILE A 298 10.23 -2.14 23.42
CA ILE A 298 9.35 -3.22 22.96
C ILE A 298 10.00 -4.07 21.85
N GLY A 299 11.29 -4.36 22.00
CA GLY A 299 12.06 -5.10 20.99
C GLY A 299 12.60 -4.22 19.86
N ALA A 300 12.55 -2.89 20.00
CA ALA A 300 13.22 -1.95 19.10
C ALA A 300 13.57 -0.68 19.88
N LYS A 301 14.83 -0.55 20.32
CA LYS A 301 15.28 0.45 21.31
C LYS A 301 14.91 1.90 20.97
N GLU A 302 14.92 2.23 19.68
CA GLU A 302 14.71 3.59 19.16
C GLU A 302 13.33 3.81 18.53
N ILE A 303 12.48 2.78 18.45
CA ILE A 303 11.14 2.97 17.88
C ILE A 303 10.34 3.92 18.79
N PRO A 304 9.50 4.82 18.27
CA PRO A 304 8.72 5.75 19.11
C PRO A 304 7.55 5.08 19.87
N ILE A 305 7.80 3.90 20.46
CA ILE A 305 6.88 3.17 21.33
C ILE A 305 7.68 2.65 22.53
N CYS A 306 7.15 2.83 23.75
CA CYS A 306 7.78 2.32 24.96
C CYS A 306 6.76 1.77 25.96
N LEU A 307 7.25 0.98 26.90
CA LEU A 307 6.46 0.34 27.95
C LEU A 307 6.77 0.98 29.31
N VAL A 308 5.72 1.49 29.96
CA VAL A 308 5.75 1.87 31.37
C VAL A 308 5.41 0.65 32.23
N ALA A 309 6.45 -0.09 32.60
CA ALA A 309 6.37 -1.20 33.55
C ALA A 309 7.10 -0.86 34.88
N ASN A 310 7.36 -1.85 35.74
CA ASN A 310 8.17 -1.72 36.97
C ASN A 310 7.60 -0.82 38.08
N GLY A 311 6.27 -0.63 38.14
CA GLY A 311 5.68 0.30 39.10
C GLY A 311 5.99 1.78 38.79
N ASN A 312 6.59 2.06 37.62
CA ASN A 312 6.85 3.43 37.16
C ASN A 312 5.57 4.15 36.72
N VAL A 313 4.41 3.48 36.62
CA VAL A 313 3.12 4.12 36.30
C VAL A 313 2.85 5.29 37.24
N LYS A 314 3.01 5.08 38.56
CA LYS A 314 2.84 6.15 39.56
C LYS A 314 3.82 7.30 39.31
N LYS A 315 5.11 7.00 39.10
CA LYS A 315 6.15 8.02 38.83
C LYS A 315 5.86 8.81 37.55
N PHE A 316 5.47 8.12 36.49
CA PHE A 316 5.11 8.74 35.21
C PHE A 316 3.87 9.62 35.34
N THR A 317 2.82 9.17 36.02
CA THR A 317 1.64 10.02 36.26
C THR A 317 1.95 11.23 37.13
N SER A 318 2.79 11.11 38.16
CA SER A 318 3.27 12.26 38.94
C SER A 318 4.06 13.24 38.08
N LEU A 319 4.92 12.72 37.18
CA LEU A 319 5.67 13.52 36.22
C LEU A 319 4.75 14.32 35.29
N LEU A 320 3.68 13.71 34.78
CA LEU A 320 2.69 14.42 33.94
C LEU A 320 2.08 15.62 34.68
N LYS A 321 1.69 15.42 35.94
CA LYS A 321 1.11 16.49 36.77
C LYS A 321 2.09 17.61 37.10
N GLU A 322 3.36 17.25 37.31
CA GLU A 322 4.43 18.21 37.57
C GLU A 322 4.68 19.12 36.35
N ILE A 323 4.74 18.52 35.15
CA ILE A 323 5.02 19.26 33.91
C ILE A 323 3.81 20.06 33.43
N TYR A 324 2.60 19.51 33.60
CA TYR A 324 1.37 20.09 33.09
C TYR A 324 0.38 20.30 34.25
N PRO A 325 0.42 21.45 34.95
CA PRO A 325 -0.46 21.75 36.08
C PRO A 325 -1.86 22.18 35.59
N SER A 326 -2.56 21.27 34.90
CA SER A 326 -3.93 21.49 34.41
C SER A 326 -4.86 20.39 34.93
N GLU A 327 -6.13 20.75 35.16
CA GLU A 327 -7.14 19.83 35.66
C GLU A 327 -7.35 18.63 34.72
N SER A 328 -7.42 18.88 33.40
CA SER A 328 -7.60 17.82 32.40
C SER A 328 -6.45 16.80 32.38
N ILE A 329 -5.20 17.25 32.59
CA ILE A 329 -4.06 16.33 32.75
C ILE A 329 -4.14 15.59 34.09
N ASN A 330 -4.53 16.27 35.17
CA ASN A 330 -4.71 15.62 36.47
C ASN A 330 -5.71 14.46 36.37
N ASP A 331 -6.81 14.66 35.66
CA ASP A 331 -7.83 13.64 35.41
C ASP A 331 -7.31 12.46 34.59
N LEU A 332 -6.63 12.74 33.46
CA LEU A 332 -6.00 11.71 32.64
C LEU A 332 -4.99 10.91 33.45
N ALA A 333 -4.10 11.59 34.17
CA ALA A 333 -3.07 10.98 35.01
C ALA A 333 -3.68 10.17 36.16
N ASN A 334 -4.76 10.65 36.78
CA ASN A 334 -5.50 9.93 37.81
C ASN A 334 -6.13 8.66 37.26
N LYS A 335 -6.79 8.71 36.10
CA LYS A 335 -7.38 7.50 35.49
C LYS A 335 -6.33 6.44 35.17
N ILE A 336 -5.18 6.83 34.63
CA ILE A 336 -4.04 5.92 34.39
C ILE A 336 -3.55 5.32 35.72
N LYS A 337 -3.34 6.17 36.73
CA LYS A 337 -2.84 5.78 38.05
C LYS A 337 -3.79 4.81 38.77
N THR A 338 -5.10 5.05 38.69
CA THR A 338 -6.13 4.22 39.34
C THR A 338 -6.15 2.81 38.78
N LYS A 339 -6.03 2.64 37.46
CA LYS A 339 -5.91 1.30 36.87
C LYS A 339 -4.63 0.59 37.30
N ASN A 340 -3.52 1.32 37.41
CA ASN A 340 -2.21 0.82 37.83
C ASN A 340 -1.75 -0.43 37.05
N LYS A 341 -2.11 -0.52 35.77
CA LYS A 341 -1.71 -1.59 34.84
C LYS A 341 -0.52 -1.14 33.98
N PRO A 342 0.23 -2.08 33.36
CA PRO A 342 1.21 -1.72 32.35
C PRO A 342 0.59 -0.83 31.27
N LEU A 343 1.33 0.21 30.84
CA LEU A 343 0.88 1.19 29.87
C LEU A 343 1.86 1.26 28.71
N ILE A 344 1.36 1.18 27.48
CA ILE A 344 2.15 1.46 26.29
C ILE A 344 2.04 2.96 25.99
N ILE A 345 3.18 3.61 25.72
CA ILE A 345 3.21 4.99 25.27
C ILE A 345 3.68 5.03 23.81
N VAL A 346 2.89 5.66 22.96
CA VAL A 346 3.19 5.88 21.54
C VAL A 346 3.47 7.37 21.30
N TRP A 347 4.62 7.69 20.70
CA TRP A 347 5.10 9.06 20.51
C TRP A 347 4.94 9.48 19.04
N VAL A 348 3.85 10.17 18.73
CA VAL A 348 3.48 10.51 17.35
C VAL A 348 3.87 11.95 17.03
N THR A 349 4.61 12.13 15.94
CA THR A 349 4.83 13.47 15.38
C THR A 349 3.61 13.85 14.54
N GLY A 350 2.92 14.93 14.94
CA GLY A 350 1.68 15.41 14.34
C GLY A 350 1.83 15.76 12.86
N PHE A 351 2.76 16.67 12.52
CA PHE A 351 3.16 16.96 11.13
C PHE A 351 4.62 17.45 11.07
N LYS A 352 5.33 17.16 9.98
CA LYS A 352 6.62 17.80 9.66
C LYS A 352 6.37 19.05 8.80
N PRO A 353 6.88 20.23 9.14
CA PRO A 353 6.79 21.39 8.27
C PRO A 353 7.63 21.16 7.00
N ARG A 354 7.03 21.39 5.82
CA ARG A 354 7.53 21.19 4.44
C ARG A 354 7.22 19.81 3.84
N GLY A 355 6.53 19.84 2.70
CA GLY A 355 5.75 18.75 2.10
C GLY A 355 6.52 17.53 1.61
N ASP A 356 7.85 17.58 1.49
CA ASP A 356 8.59 16.60 0.69
C ASP A 356 8.79 15.23 1.36
N ASP A 357 8.58 15.13 2.68
CA ASP A 357 8.59 13.86 3.45
C ASP A 357 7.59 13.93 4.64
N SER A 358 6.44 14.54 4.36
CA SER A 358 5.48 15.11 5.33
C SER A 358 4.39 14.14 5.81
N ARG A 359 4.48 12.83 5.51
CA ARG A 359 3.46 11.87 5.94
C ARG A 359 3.49 11.71 7.46
N PRO A 360 2.38 11.98 8.18
CA PRO A 360 2.33 11.76 9.61
C PRO A 360 2.46 10.27 9.93
N ASP A 361 2.94 9.94 11.13
CA ASP A 361 3.19 8.57 11.61
C ASP A 361 1.90 7.79 11.95
N ARG A 362 0.88 7.85 11.08
CA ARG A 362 -0.44 7.24 11.30
C ARG A 362 -0.41 5.74 11.54
N GLY A 363 0.60 5.03 11.02
CA GLY A 363 0.77 3.58 11.21
C GLY A 363 1.35 3.18 12.58
N LEU A 364 1.82 4.12 13.40
CA LEU A 364 2.52 3.81 14.65
C LEU A 364 1.58 3.32 15.76
N VAL A 365 0.41 3.93 15.91
CA VAL A 365 -0.61 3.46 16.87
C VAL A 365 -1.20 2.11 16.45
N PRO A 366 -1.55 1.89 15.16
CA PRO A 366 -1.88 0.55 14.65
C PRO A 366 -0.80 -0.49 14.93
N LEU A 367 0.48 -0.17 14.71
CA LEU A 367 1.59 -1.07 15.02
C LEU A 367 1.58 -1.47 16.51
N ALA A 368 1.46 -0.51 17.42
CA ALA A 368 1.40 -0.79 18.86
C ALA A 368 0.19 -1.67 19.21
N ARG A 369 -0.98 -1.40 18.61
CA ARG A 369 -2.19 -2.20 18.84
C ARG A 369 -2.05 -3.62 18.31
N MET A 370 -1.45 -3.81 17.13
CA MET A 370 -1.15 -5.13 16.57
C MET A 370 -0.15 -5.94 17.39
N LEU A 371 0.75 -5.27 18.13
CA LEU A 371 1.77 -5.94 18.97
C LEU A 371 1.24 -6.39 20.33
N PHE A 372 0.27 -5.67 20.90
CA PHE A 372 -0.21 -5.92 22.26
C PHE A 372 -1.71 -6.22 22.36
N GLY A 373 -2.48 -6.10 21.29
CA GLY A 373 -3.92 -6.38 21.31
C GLY A 373 -4.72 -5.39 22.16
N ASN A 374 -5.96 -5.78 22.49
CA ASN A 374 -6.97 -4.92 23.10
C ASN A 374 -6.93 -4.89 24.64
N ASP A 375 -6.21 -5.80 25.28
CA ASP A 375 -6.22 -5.98 26.74
C ASP A 375 -5.20 -5.10 27.48
N ILE A 376 -4.41 -4.28 26.77
CA ILE A 376 -3.51 -3.28 27.35
C ILE A 376 -3.94 -1.85 26.99
N ASP A 377 -3.71 -0.93 27.91
CA ASP A 377 -3.95 0.49 27.67
C ASP A 377 -2.81 1.12 26.84
N ILE A 378 -3.19 2.00 25.90
CA ILE A 378 -2.29 2.82 25.10
C ILE A 378 -2.52 4.31 25.45
N LEU A 379 -1.45 5.01 25.81
CA LEU A 379 -1.37 6.47 25.82
C LEU A 379 -0.64 6.92 24.55
N THR A 380 -1.30 7.71 23.71
CA THR A 380 -0.65 8.36 22.58
C THR A 380 -0.32 9.80 22.93
N ILE A 381 0.94 10.17 22.80
CA ILE A 381 1.44 11.54 22.94
C ILE A 381 1.69 12.10 21.55
N VAL A 382 0.88 13.07 21.16
CA VAL A 382 1.02 13.78 19.87
C VAL A 382 1.76 15.09 20.10
N PHE A 383 2.83 15.30 19.34
CA PHE A 383 3.63 16.52 19.42
C PHE A 383 3.95 17.10 18.04
N GLY A 384 4.34 18.37 17.99
CA GLY A 384 4.67 19.06 16.74
C GLY A 384 3.50 19.86 16.16
N PRO A 385 3.73 20.62 15.07
CA PRO A 385 2.76 21.58 14.56
C PRO A 385 1.56 20.92 13.85
N ALA A 386 0.42 21.60 13.80
CA ALA A 386 -0.70 21.32 12.89
C ALA A 386 -1.51 22.61 12.64
N GLY A 387 -2.43 22.58 11.66
CA GLY A 387 -3.27 23.74 11.34
C GLY A 387 -4.28 24.05 12.45
N LYS A 388 -4.60 25.35 12.65
CA LYS A 388 -5.51 25.84 13.71
C LYS A 388 -6.83 25.07 13.82
N GLN A 389 -7.44 24.73 12.69
CA GLN A 389 -8.69 23.97 12.65
C GLN A 389 -8.57 22.58 13.29
N THR A 390 -7.39 21.96 13.26
CA THR A 390 -7.11 20.68 13.93
C THR A 390 -7.28 20.83 15.44
N TRP A 391 -6.69 21.87 16.02
CA TRP A 391 -6.71 22.13 17.46
C TRP A 391 -8.09 22.53 17.95
N LYS A 392 -8.76 23.41 17.20
CA LYS A 392 -10.15 23.76 17.46
C LYS A 392 -11.06 22.53 17.46
N SER A 393 -10.94 21.69 16.42
CA SER A 393 -11.74 20.47 16.32
C SER A 393 -11.42 19.46 17.43
N PHE A 394 -10.15 19.30 17.80
CA PHE A 394 -9.78 18.44 18.93
C PHE A 394 -10.40 18.95 20.25
N ASN A 395 -10.32 20.26 20.51
CA ASN A 395 -10.81 20.85 21.74
C ASN A 395 -12.35 20.81 21.86
N GLU A 396 -13.06 21.12 20.77
CA GLU A 396 -14.52 21.24 20.76
C GLU A 396 -15.22 19.90 20.53
N ASN A 397 -14.72 19.08 19.59
CA ASN A 397 -15.37 17.84 19.18
C ASN A 397 -14.36 16.85 18.55
N PRO A 398 -13.64 16.06 19.37
CA PRO A 398 -12.70 15.04 18.89
C PRO A 398 -13.31 14.06 17.88
N ALA A 399 -14.60 13.72 18.01
CA ALA A 399 -15.28 12.82 17.08
C ALA A 399 -15.37 13.41 15.67
N LYS A 400 -15.59 14.72 15.54
CA LYS A 400 -15.53 15.41 14.25
C LYS A 400 -14.13 15.37 13.65
N LEU A 401 -13.07 15.49 14.47
CA LEU A 401 -11.69 15.43 13.97
C LEU A 401 -11.35 14.06 13.36
N VAL A 402 -11.83 12.97 13.97
CA VAL A 402 -11.70 11.59 13.45
C VAL A 402 -12.29 11.46 12.04
N THR A 403 -13.41 12.13 11.76
CA THR A 403 -14.07 12.08 10.43
C THR A 403 -13.32 12.79 9.32
N GLY A 404 -12.38 13.69 9.63
CA GLY A 404 -11.66 14.49 8.64
C GLY A 404 -10.16 14.18 8.51
N ASN A 405 -9.59 13.36 9.39
CA ASN A 405 -8.14 13.19 9.45
C ASN A 405 -7.72 11.77 9.86
N GLY A 406 -7.04 11.06 8.94
CA GLY A 406 -6.60 9.68 9.15
C GLY A 406 -5.60 9.49 10.30
N LEU A 407 -4.74 10.46 10.58
CA LEU A 407 -3.85 10.41 11.75
C LEU A 407 -4.68 10.41 13.04
N TRP A 408 -5.57 11.38 13.19
CA TRP A 408 -6.39 11.51 14.39
C TRP A 408 -7.40 10.38 14.53
N GLN A 409 -7.87 9.81 13.42
CA GLN A 409 -8.63 8.58 13.44
C GLN A 409 -7.83 7.43 14.06
N ALA A 410 -6.58 7.21 13.61
CA ALA A 410 -5.72 6.19 14.21
C ALA A 410 -5.41 6.46 15.69
N VAL A 411 -5.13 7.72 16.04
CA VAL A 411 -4.84 8.12 17.43
C VAL A 411 -6.06 7.92 18.34
N LEU A 412 -7.21 8.48 17.99
CA LEU A 412 -8.39 8.51 18.86
C LEU A 412 -9.14 7.17 18.86
N ASN A 413 -9.15 6.40 17.78
CA ASN A 413 -9.89 5.12 17.74
C ASN A 413 -9.09 3.93 18.27
N LEU A 414 -7.76 4.03 18.35
CA LEU A 414 -6.90 2.92 18.80
C LEU A 414 -6.15 3.19 20.11
N SER A 415 -6.28 4.37 20.71
CA SER A 415 -5.71 4.68 22.03
C SER A 415 -6.78 4.61 23.12
N ASN A 416 -6.33 4.51 24.38
CA ASN A 416 -7.17 4.65 25.56
C ASN A 416 -7.05 6.07 26.16
N TYR A 417 -5.88 6.68 25.97
CA TYR A 417 -5.56 8.03 26.43
C TYR A 417 -4.82 8.78 25.33
N VAL A 418 -5.09 10.08 25.19
CA VAL A 418 -4.39 10.96 24.26
C VAL A 418 -3.95 12.22 25.00
N LEU A 419 -2.69 12.61 24.81
CA LEU A 419 -2.13 13.89 25.26
C LEU A 419 -1.53 14.59 24.04
N VAL A 420 -1.86 15.86 23.87
CA VAL A 420 -1.36 16.70 22.77
C VAL A 420 -0.59 17.87 23.33
N ASP A 421 0.68 17.99 22.96
CA ASP A 421 1.53 19.14 23.26
C ASP A 421 2.14 19.69 21.96
N SER A 422 1.54 20.77 21.46
CA SER A 422 1.90 21.38 20.18
C SER A 422 2.28 22.84 20.34
N ALA A 423 3.38 23.24 19.69
CA ALA A 423 3.82 24.63 19.61
C ALA A 423 2.84 25.55 18.83
N THR A 424 1.84 24.98 18.18
CA THR A 424 0.84 25.71 17.37
C THR A 424 -0.57 25.65 17.94
N SER A 425 -0.78 25.00 19.08
CA SER A 425 -2.07 24.93 19.75
C SER A 425 -2.33 26.22 20.53
N GLU A 426 -3.38 26.95 20.18
CA GLU A 426 -3.84 28.13 20.93
C GLU A 426 -4.60 27.77 22.22
N PHE A 427 -4.99 26.49 22.35
CA PHE A 427 -5.70 25.95 23.53
C PHE A 427 -4.74 25.36 24.58
N GLY A 428 -3.43 25.51 24.38
CA GLY A 428 -2.42 24.86 25.21
C GLY A 428 -2.41 23.34 25.03
N VAL A 429 -2.22 22.62 26.14
CA VAL A 429 -2.15 21.16 26.17
C VAL A 429 -3.54 20.57 26.19
N LEU A 430 -3.81 19.65 25.27
CA LEU A 430 -5.12 19.02 25.11
C LEU A 430 -5.05 17.55 25.51
N THR A 431 -6.15 17.02 26.04
CA THR A 431 -6.24 15.61 26.42
C THR A 431 -7.54 14.98 25.96
N SER A 432 -7.54 13.67 25.80
CA SER A 432 -8.76 12.88 25.59
C SER A 432 -8.64 11.53 26.30
N ILE A 433 -9.71 11.12 26.97
CA ILE A 433 -9.85 9.77 27.53
C ILE A 433 -10.88 9.05 26.66
N VAL A 434 -10.40 8.07 25.91
CA VAL A 434 -11.21 7.37 24.92
C VAL A 434 -11.83 6.14 25.57
N ASN A 435 -13.16 6.04 25.50
CA ASN A 435 -13.83 4.79 25.82
C ASN A 435 -13.91 3.95 24.55
N ARG A 436 -13.05 2.94 24.45
CA ARG A 436 -13.00 2.05 23.29
C ARG A 436 -13.75 0.77 23.60
N ASP A 437 -14.63 0.37 22.70
CA ASP A 437 -15.23 -0.96 22.70
C ASP A 437 -14.13 -1.98 22.36
N LEU A 438 -13.84 -2.88 23.31
CA LEU A 438 -12.75 -3.85 23.22
C LEU A 438 -13.25 -5.20 22.70
N GLU A 439 -14.56 -5.39 22.56
CA GLU A 439 -15.11 -6.66 22.10
C GLU A 439 -14.86 -6.86 20.60
N ARG A 440 -14.23 -7.99 20.28
CA ARG A 440 -14.02 -8.40 18.89
C ARG A 440 -15.37 -8.71 18.25
N LYS A 441 -15.61 -8.13 17.09
CA LYS A 441 -16.76 -8.45 16.24
C LYS A 441 -16.28 -9.41 15.16
N ASN A 442 -16.51 -10.72 15.32
CA ASN A 442 -16.31 -11.64 14.22
C ASN A 442 -17.57 -11.61 13.34
N VAL A 443 -17.56 -10.75 12.32
CA VAL A 443 -18.75 -10.45 11.53
C VAL A 443 -18.54 -10.81 10.08
N LYS A 444 -19.53 -11.49 9.51
CA LYS A 444 -19.60 -11.72 8.08
C LYS A 444 -20.00 -10.42 7.39
N VAL A 445 -19.13 -9.89 6.54
CA VAL A 445 -19.35 -8.62 5.82
C VAL A 445 -20.12 -8.90 4.53
N VAL A 446 -21.38 -8.48 4.47
CA VAL A 446 -22.27 -8.69 3.31
C VAL A 446 -22.97 -7.39 2.93
N PHE A 447 -22.76 -6.89 1.72
CA PHE A 447 -23.27 -5.61 1.28
C PHE A 447 -24.00 -5.72 -0.07
N ASN A 448 -24.74 -4.67 -0.44
CA ASN A 448 -25.42 -4.61 -1.73
C ASN A 448 -24.41 -4.68 -2.86
N SER A 449 -24.67 -5.52 -3.86
CA SER A 449 -23.72 -5.75 -4.94
C SER A 449 -23.36 -4.45 -5.67
N ALA A 450 -22.08 -4.32 -5.98
CA ALA A 450 -21.50 -3.15 -6.56
C ALA A 450 -22.02 -2.88 -7.97
N LYS A 451 -22.19 -1.60 -8.29
CA LYS A 451 -22.63 -1.07 -9.58
C LYS A 451 -21.85 0.20 -9.90
N PRO A 452 -21.60 0.49 -11.20
CA PRO A 452 -21.02 1.77 -11.60
C PRO A 452 -21.82 2.94 -11.02
N SER A 453 -21.14 3.93 -10.46
CA SER A 453 -21.77 5.16 -9.97
C SER A 453 -22.28 6.08 -11.09
N GLY A 454 -21.86 5.83 -12.34
CA GLY A 454 -22.11 6.68 -13.50
C GLY A 454 -21.20 7.91 -13.57
N ASN A 455 -20.29 8.09 -12.60
CA ASN A 455 -19.27 9.12 -12.60
C ASN A 455 -17.94 8.52 -13.05
N PHE A 456 -17.55 8.80 -14.29
CA PHE A 456 -16.30 8.33 -14.88
C PHE A 456 -15.21 9.39 -14.74
N GLY A 457 -13.96 8.96 -14.55
CA GLY A 457 -12.79 9.82 -14.45
C GLY A 457 -11.47 9.10 -14.73
N GLU A 458 -10.38 9.54 -14.08
CA GLU A 458 -9.01 9.09 -14.39
C GLU A 458 -8.81 7.58 -14.25
N HIS A 459 -9.33 6.97 -13.17
CA HIS A 459 -9.29 5.53 -13.00
C HIS A 459 -10.02 4.76 -14.13
N ASP A 460 -11.10 5.30 -14.70
CA ASP A 460 -11.82 4.67 -15.82
C ASP A 460 -10.98 4.73 -17.10
N VAL A 461 -10.33 5.87 -17.35
CA VAL A 461 -9.38 6.06 -18.45
C VAL A 461 -8.21 5.07 -18.33
N ASP A 462 -7.60 4.97 -17.14
CA ASP A 462 -6.49 4.05 -16.90
C ASP A 462 -6.91 2.59 -17.03
N THR A 463 -8.09 2.24 -16.52
CA THR A 463 -8.66 0.89 -16.66
C THR A 463 -8.88 0.55 -18.13
N ALA A 464 -9.36 1.52 -18.91
CA ALA A 464 -9.60 1.31 -20.33
C ALA A 464 -8.30 1.08 -21.12
N ILE A 465 -7.29 1.92 -20.90
CA ILE A 465 -5.95 1.75 -21.51
C ILE A 465 -5.37 0.40 -21.10
N HIS A 466 -5.37 0.09 -19.80
CA HIS A 466 -4.83 -1.16 -19.28
C HIS A 466 -5.50 -2.38 -19.92
N THR A 467 -6.83 -2.39 -19.96
CA THR A 467 -7.61 -3.50 -20.55
C THR A 467 -7.30 -3.69 -22.04
N LEU A 468 -7.03 -2.61 -22.78
CA LEU A 468 -6.67 -2.70 -24.21
C LEU A 468 -5.31 -3.34 -24.42
N PHE A 469 -4.34 -3.08 -23.56
CA PHE A 469 -2.93 -3.37 -23.85
C PHE A 469 -2.28 -4.48 -22.99
N SER A 470 -2.80 -4.79 -21.80
CA SER A 470 -2.12 -5.66 -20.82
C SER A 470 -1.96 -7.12 -21.25
N ARG A 471 -2.75 -7.58 -22.23
CA ARG A 471 -2.79 -8.98 -22.69
C ARG A 471 -2.53 -9.15 -24.19
N GLN A 472 -1.76 -8.24 -24.79
CA GLN A 472 -1.55 -8.16 -26.24
C GLN A 472 -0.19 -8.72 -26.74
N LEU A 473 0.44 -9.63 -25.98
CA LEU A 473 1.73 -10.22 -26.36
C LEU A 473 1.71 -10.91 -27.74
N SER A 474 0.57 -11.51 -28.14
CA SER A 474 0.41 -12.13 -29.46
C SER A 474 0.41 -11.13 -30.62
N LEU A 475 0.15 -9.85 -30.33
CA LEU A 475 0.23 -8.75 -31.28
C LEU A 475 1.60 -8.02 -31.22
N ASN A 476 2.58 -8.60 -30.52
CA ASN A 476 3.88 -7.97 -30.23
C ASN A 476 3.75 -6.66 -29.45
N ILE A 477 2.80 -6.61 -28.51
CA ILE A 477 2.55 -5.45 -27.66
C ILE A 477 2.71 -5.86 -26.19
N PHE A 478 3.40 -5.02 -25.43
CA PHE A 478 3.66 -5.21 -24.01
C PHE A 478 3.39 -3.91 -23.23
N GLU A 479 2.63 -3.99 -22.15
CA GLU A 479 2.44 -2.85 -21.25
C GLU A 479 3.66 -2.73 -20.32
N SER A 480 4.57 -1.85 -20.68
CA SER A 480 5.81 -1.57 -19.96
C SER A 480 5.60 -0.91 -18.60
N MET A 481 4.52 -0.12 -18.46
CA MET A 481 4.16 0.58 -17.23
C MET A 481 2.69 0.99 -17.27
N CYS A 482 2.03 0.86 -16.12
CA CYS A 482 0.74 1.46 -15.83
C CYS A 482 0.77 1.97 -14.38
N ASN A 483 0.49 3.25 -14.18
CA ASN A 483 0.56 3.93 -12.89
C ASN A 483 -0.74 4.74 -12.66
N PRO A 484 -1.87 4.06 -12.46
CA PRO A 484 -3.12 4.72 -12.14
C PRO A 484 -3.02 5.46 -10.79
N PRO A 485 -3.98 6.34 -10.44
CA PRO A 485 -4.07 6.91 -9.11
C PRO A 485 -4.04 5.81 -8.04
N GLY A 486 -3.23 6.01 -6.99
CA GLY A 486 -2.99 5.01 -5.96
C GLY A 486 -2.01 3.89 -6.33
N GLY A 487 -1.64 3.75 -7.61
CA GLY A 487 -0.73 2.71 -8.10
C GLY A 487 0.68 2.77 -7.50
N ASP A 488 1.31 1.60 -7.42
CA ASP A 488 2.68 1.49 -6.92
C ASP A 488 3.74 1.87 -7.96
N TRP A 489 4.82 2.48 -7.50
CA TRP A 489 5.89 3.00 -8.37
C TRP A 489 6.95 1.93 -8.68
N SER A 490 6.52 0.73 -9.04
CA SER A 490 7.37 -0.47 -9.02
C SER A 490 8.34 -0.62 -10.19
N GLY A 491 8.39 0.35 -11.12
CA GLY A 491 9.38 0.43 -12.18
C GLY A 491 8.79 0.49 -13.58
N ILE A 492 9.68 0.55 -14.57
CA ILE A 492 9.35 0.44 -16.00
C ILE A 492 10.01 -0.82 -16.52
N SER A 493 9.31 -1.59 -17.35
CA SER A 493 9.82 -2.80 -17.98
C SER A 493 9.99 -2.65 -19.49
N TYR A 494 10.96 -3.36 -20.05
CA TYR A 494 11.16 -3.59 -21.49
C TYR A 494 11.13 -5.10 -21.72
N PHE A 495 10.32 -5.57 -22.67
CA PHE A 495 10.23 -6.98 -23.01
C PHE A 495 10.91 -7.25 -24.35
N ASP A 496 11.96 -8.05 -24.35
CA ASP A 496 12.60 -8.50 -25.59
C ASP A 496 11.79 -9.66 -26.17
N PHE A 497 11.12 -9.41 -27.30
CA PHE A 497 10.26 -10.40 -27.95
C PHE A 497 11.04 -11.56 -28.59
N SER A 498 12.35 -11.42 -28.80
CA SER A 498 13.19 -12.42 -29.45
C SER A 498 13.57 -13.55 -28.49
N ASP A 499 14.03 -13.21 -27.28
CA ASP A 499 14.46 -14.17 -26.25
C ASP A 499 13.46 -14.32 -25.09
N LYS A 500 12.43 -13.46 -25.06
CA LYS A 500 11.38 -13.38 -24.03
C LYS A 500 11.93 -12.98 -22.65
N THR A 501 12.99 -12.18 -22.62
CA THR A 501 13.54 -11.60 -21.40
C THR A 501 12.84 -10.27 -21.08
N GLU A 502 12.37 -10.12 -19.84
CA GLU A 502 11.87 -8.84 -19.33
C GLU A 502 12.99 -8.12 -18.57
N TYR A 503 13.35 -6.92 -19.00
CA TYR A 503 14.29 -6.03 -18.32
C TYR A 503 13.53 -4.97 -17.54
N ARG A 504 13.97 -4.62 -16.32
CA ARG A 504 13.23 -3.70 -15.45
C ARG A 504 14.11 -2.68 -14.76
N TRP A 505 13.65 -1.43 -14.74
CA TRP A 505 14.19 -0.35 -13.92
C TRP A 505 13.34 -0.21 -12.65
N THR A 506 13.75 -0.89 -11.57
CA THR A 506 13.01 -0.95 -10.30
C THR A 506 13.13 0.32 -9.45
N SER A 507 14.13 1.17 -9.71
CA SER A 507 14.35 2.44 -9.02
C SER A 507 14.32 3.58 -10.03
N LEU A 508 13.17 4.22 -10.14
CA LEU A 508 12.94 5.31 -11.08
C LEU A 508 13.53 6.63 -10.53
N PRO A 509 14.22 7.44 -11.34
CA PRO A 509 14.74 8.73 -10.91
C PRO A 509 13.60 9.65 -10.44
N ARG A 510 13.67 10.10 -9.19
CA ARG A 510 12.76 11.10 -8.63
C ARG A 510 13.30 12.46 -9.04
N VAL A 511 12.65 13.08 -10.03
CA VAL A 511 13.08 14.32 -10.69
C VAL A 511 14.34 14.09 -11.50
N SER A 512 14.19 13.89 -12.82
CA SER A 512 15.32 14.04 -13.72
C SER A 512 15.83 15.49 -13.61
N ALA A 513 17.14 15.70 -13.71
CA ALA A 513 17.71 17.06 -13.79
C ALA A 513 17.17 17.85 -15.01
N THR A 514 16.59 17.14 -15.98
CA THR A 514 15.82 17.65 -17.11
C THR A 514 14.37 17.85 -16.68
N LYS A 515 13.65 18.89 -17.15
CA LYS A 515 12.22 19.19 -16.85
C LYS A 515 11.22 18.08 -17.28
N ALA A 516 11.68 16.86 -17.48
CA ALA A 516 10.94 15.69 -17.88
C ALA A 516 9.91 15.28 -16.82
N LYS A 517 8.92 14.54 -17.28
CA LYS A 517 7.77 14.09 -16.49
C LYS A 517 7.58 12.61 -16.74
N ARG A 518 7.39 11.86 -15.67
CA ARG A 518 7.14 10.42 -15.76
C ARG A 518 5.72 10.21 -16.32
N PRO A 519 5.54 9.32 -17.32
CA PRO A 519 4.21 8.98 -17.85
C PRO A 519 3.40 8.16 -16.87
N ASP A 520 2.09 8.12 -17.09
CA ASP A 520 1.16 7.24 -16.39
C ASP A 520 1.12 5.86 -17.06
N HIS A 521 1.23 5.80 -18.39
CA HIS A 521 1.33 4.55 -19.14
C HIS A 521 2.50 4.54 -20.11
N ILE A 522 3.12 3.37 -20.28
CA ILE A 522 4.08 3.09 -21.34
C ILE A 522 3.68 1.80 -22.03
N ILE A 523 3.40 1.86 -23.33
CA ILE A 523 3.09 0.70 -24.16
C ILE A 523 4.24 0.47 -25.14
N GLN A 524 4.87 -0.69 -25.06
CA GLN A 524 5.87 -1.15 -26.02
C GLN A 524 5.19 -1.89 -27.17
N ILE A 525 5.59 -1.56 -28.39
CA ILE A 525 5.15 -2.21 -29.63
C ILE A 525 6.40 -2.61 -30.40
N HIS A 526 6.59 -3.92 -30.57
CA HIS A 526 7.71 -4.45 -31.33
C HIS A 526 7.35 -4.55 -32.81
N THR A 527 8.17 -3.91 -33.65
CA THR A 527 8.06 -3.97 -35.10
C THR A 527 9.32 -4.60 -35.71
N LYS A 528 9.25 -4.97 -37.00
CA LYS A 528 10.42 -5.50 -37.71
C LYS A 528 11.62 -4.52 -37.79
N LYS A 529 11.38 -3.21 -37.61
CA LYS A 529 12.40 -2.16 -37.79
C LYS A 529 12.92 -1.63 -36.47
N GLU A 530 12.04 -1.52 -35.48
CA GLU A 530 12.33 -0.81 -34.23
C GLU A 530 11.35 -1.16 -33.12
N GLU A 531 11.75 -0.84 -31.89
CA GLU A 531 10.88 -0.82 -30.72
C GLU A 531 10.19 0.53 -30.63
N VAL A 532 8.86 0.53 -30.56
CA VAL A 532 8.05 1.73 -30.44
C VAL A 532 7.50 1.83 -29.02
N PHE A 533 7.64 2.99 -28.38
CA PHE A 533 7.10 3.26 -27.05
C PHE A 533 6.04 4.35 -27.12
N LEU A 534 4.80 4.03 -26.76
CA LEU A 534 3.74 5.00 -26.55
C LEU A 534 3.81 5.48 -25.11
N VAL A 535 4.04 6.77 -24.88
CA VAL A 535 4.19 7.36 -23.54
C VAL A 535 3.00 8.29 -23.28
N ILE A 536 2.17 7.92 -22.31
CA ILE A 536 0.84 8.53 -22.14
C ILE A 536 0.73 9.17 -20.76
N GLU A 537 0.28 10.41 -20.72
CA GLU A 537 -0.29 11.02 -19.51
C GLU A 537 -1.81 10.86 -19.56
N SER A 538 -2.39 10.29 -18.50
CA SER A 538 -3.83 10.16 -18.34
C SER A 538 -4.34 11.15 -17.31
N LYS A 539 -5.52 11.71 -17.58
CA LYS A 539 -6.19 12.67 -16.69
C LYS A 539 -7.67 12.44 -16.69
N ASN A 540 -8.35 12.93 -15.65
CA ASN A 540 -9.80 13.01 -15.67
C ASN A 540 -10.29 13.90 -16.83
N ASN A 541 -9.84 15.17 -16.88
CA ASN A 541 -10.25 16.11 -17.91
C ASN A 541 -9.07 16.55 -18.79
N ALA A 542 -9.36 16.87 -20.05
CA ALA A 542 -8.35 17.35 -21.00
C ALA A 542 -7.63 18.63 -20.52
N LYS A 543 -8.36 19.53 -19.85
CA LYS A 543 -7.80 20.77 -19.26
C LYS A 543 -6.74 20.53 -18.18
N ASP A 544 -6.70 19.34 -17.59
CA ASP A 544 -5.77 18.97 -16.53
C ASP A 544 -4.44 18.43 -17.11
N LEU A 545 -4.32 18.32 -18.45
CA LEU A 545 -3.05 18.05 -19.13
C LEU A 545 -2.19 19.32 -19.19
N ASP A 546 -0.93 19.20 -18.76
CA ASP A 546 0.07 20.25 -18.82
C ASP A 546 0.40 20.66 -20.27
N GLU A 547 0.75 21.93 -20.47
CA GLU A 547 1.37 22.39 -21.71
C GLU A 547 2.73 21.70 -21.96
N ASN A 548 3.05 21.44 -23.24
CA ASN A 548 4.28 20.78 -23.67
C ASN A 548 4.55 19.42 -22.99
N ILE A 549 3.51 18.75 -22.48
CA ILE A 549 3.64 17.48 -21.77
C ILE A 549 4.30 16.41 -22.63
N GLY A 550 4.04 16.36 -23.95
CA GLY A 550 4.56 15.33 -24.84
C GLY A 550 6.10 15.28 -24.92
N GLU A 551 6.75 16.43 -25.01
CA GLU A 551 8.22 16.54 -24.99
C GLU A 551 8.78 16.06 -23.64
N ARG A 552 8.12 16.40 -22.53
CA ARG A 552 8.54 16.05 -21.17
C ARG A 552 8.41 14.56 -20.88
N LEU A 553 7.35 13.90 -21.38
CA LEU A 553 7.16 12.45 -21.29
C LEU A 553 8.23 11.71 -22.09
N THR A 554 8.43 12.15 -23.34
CA THR A 554 9.39 11.55 -24.27
C THR A 554 10.82 11.63 -23.75
N GLU A 555 11.22 12.79 -23.23
CA GLU A 555 12.55 12.97 -22.64
C GLU A 555 12.79 12.04 -21.44
N TYR A 556 11.77 11.83 -20.60
CA TYR A 556 11.90 10.96 -19.43
C TYR A 556 12.25 9.53 -19.84
N VAL A 557 11.48 8.97 -20.78
CA VAL A 557 11.67 7.59 -21.24
C VAL A 557 12.96 7.45 -22.05
N ASN A 558 13.27 8.39 -22.94
CA ASN A 558 14.51 8.37 -23.72
C ASN A 558 15.76 8.42 -22.83
N VAL A 559 15.74 9.19 -21.74
CA VAL A 559 16.84 9.22 -20.76
C VAL A 559 16.92 7.90 -19.99
N LEU A 560 15.79 7.38 -19.53
CA LEU A 560 15.76 6.13 -18.76
C LEU A 560 16.30 4.94 -19.57
N LEU A 561 15.85 4.80 -20.82
CA LEU A 561 16.22 3.69 -21.69
C LEU A 561 17.71 3.68 -22.10
N LYS A 562 18.43 4.80 -21.92
CA LYS A 562 19.88 4.87 -22.11
C LYS A 562 20.68 4.28 -20.93
N ILE A 563 20.07 4.20 -19.75
CA ILE A 563 20.70 3.69 -18.53
C ILE A 563 20.47 2.17 -18.49
N PRO A 564 21.45 1.35 -18.07
CA PRO A 564 21.22 -0.08 -17.88
C PRO A 564 20.06 -0.35 -16.89
N PRO A 565 19.24 -1.39 -17.14
CA PRO A 565 18.20 -1.81 -16.20
C PRO A 565 18.81 -2.29 -14.87
N THR A 566 18.01 -2.37 -13.82
CA THR A 566 18.47 -2.85 -12.50
C THR A 566 18.20 -4.33 -12.30
N ALA A 567 17.21 -4.88 -13.01
CA ALA A 567 16.83 -6.27 -12.94
C ALA A 567 16.47 -6.82 -14.32
N HIS A 568 16.49 -8.13 -14.45
CA HIS A 568 15.95 -8.84 -15.60
C HIS A 568 15.32 -10.15 -15.17
N LYS A 569 14.37 -10.64 -15.96
CA LYS A 569 13.70 -11.91 -15.80
C LYS A 569 13.81 -12.67 -17.11
N PRO A 570 14.81 -13.57 -17.23
CA PRO A 570 14.89 -14.46 -18.38
C PRO A 570 13.63 -15.31 -18.51
N ASN A 571 13.33 -15.76 -19.73
CA ASN A 571 12.16 -16.57 -20.01
C ASN A 571 12.05 -17.78 -19.07
N LYS A 572 10.89 -17.92 -18.41
CA LYS A 572 10.57 -18.97 -17.42
C LYS A 572 11.53 -19.03 -16.22
N GLN A 573 12.26 -17.97 -15.92
CA GLN A 573 13.10 -17.86 -14.73
C GLN A 573 12.60 -16.79 -13.77
N ASP A 574 13.16 -16.80 -12.57
CA ASP A 574 12.96 -15.76 -11.56
C ASP A 574 13.69 -14.47 -11.93
N TRP A 575 13.24 -13.36 -11.32
CA TRP A 575 13.94 -12.08 -11.38
C TRP A 575 15.37 -12.16 -10.84
N GLN A 576 16.30 -11.51 -11.53
CA GLN A 576 17.72 -11.46 -11.17
C GLN A 576 18.23 -10.02 -11.31
N SER A 577 19.15 -9.63 -10.42
CA SER A 577 19.89 -8.37 -10.58
C SER A 577 20.58 -8.33 -11.94
N PHE A 578 20.44 -7.22 -12.66
CA PHE A 578 21.15 -7.01 -13.91
C PHE A 578 22.55 -6.46 -13.64
N THR A 579 23.57 -7.06 -14.25
CA THR A 579 24.99 -6.66 -14.07
C THR A 579 25.63 -6.12 -15.35
N GLY A 580 24.86 -6.00 -16.44
CA GLY A 580 25.33 -5.43 -17.69
C GLY A 580 25.62 -3.93 -17.56
N LYS A 581 26.62 -3.46 -18.32
CA LYS A 581 27.05 -2.04 -18.29
C LYS A 581 26.28 -1.14 -19.27
N LYS A 582 25.56 -1.73 -20.22
CA LYS A 582 24.82 -1.02 -21.27
C LYS A 582 23.35 -1.40 -21.21
N SER A 583 22.50 -0.51 -21.70
CA SER A 583 21.10 -0.84 -21.96
C SER A 583 21.02 -1.96 -23.02
N PRO A 584 20.12 -2.94 -22.88
CA PRO A 584 19.87 -3.95 -23.91
C PRO A 584 19.18 -3.36 -25.16
N LEU A 585 18.66 -2.13 -25.08
CA LEU A 585 17.91 -1.48 -26.14
C LEU A 585 18.81 -0.63 -27.04
N ASN A 586 18.81 -0.92 -28.35
CA ASN A 586 19.68 -0.25 -29.32
C ASN A 586 18.96 0.77 -30.21
N ASN A 587 17.69 0.53 -30.59
CA ASN A 587 16.91 1.44 -31.43
C ASN A 587 15.47 1.52 -30.88
N ALA A 588 15.07 2.71 -30.46
CA ALA A 588 13.75 2.96 -29.89
C ALA A 588 13.21 4.30 -30.33
N VAL A 589 11.93 4.32 -30.71
CA VAL A 589 11.19 5.53 -31.05
C VAL A 589 10.06 5.72 -30.06
N THR A 590 9.88 6.96 -29.61
CA THR A 590 8.86 7.31 -28.62
C THR A 590 7.81 8.21 -29.25
N TYR A 591 6.54 7.91 -28.99
CA TYR A 591 5.40 8.72 -29.38
C TYR A 591 4.60 9.13 -28.15
N SER A 592 4.37 10.42 -28.00
CA SER A 592 3.69 10.99 -26.85
C SER A 592 2.17 11.05 -27.05
N GLY A 593 1.43 10.66 -26.01
CA GLY A 593 -0.03 10.60 -26.01
C GLY A 593 -0.66 11.33 -24.82
N GLY A 594 -1.83 11.91 -25.05
CA GLY A 594 -2.70 12.41 -23.99
C GLY A 594 -3.99 11.59 -23.93
N SER A 595 -4.45 11.24 -22.74
CA SER A 595 -5.70 10.49 -22.55
C SER A 595 -6.58 11.08 -21.45
N PHE A 596 -7.90 11.13 -21.70
CA PHE A 596 -8.89 11.74 -20.81
C PHE A 596 -10.33 11.36 -21.18
N VAL A 597 -11.29 11.75 -20.33
CA VAL A 597 -12.71 11.61 -20.64
C VAL A 597 -13.11 12.55 -21.78
N TYR A 598 -13.67 12.01 -22.86
CA TYR A 598 -14.04 12.74 -24.07
C TYR A 598 -15.18 13.74 -23.83
N ARG A 599 -15.06 14.93 -24.42
CA ARG A 599 -16.15 15.93 -24.51
C ARG A 599 -16.39 16.41 -25.93
N SER A 600 -15.34 16.73 -26.68
CA SER A 600 -15.44 17.15 -28.08
C SER A 600 -14.15 16.88 -28.86
N SER A 601 -14.25 16.82 -30.19
CA SER A 601 -13.08 16.72 -31.07
C SER A 601 -12.21 17.98 -31.05
N ASP A 602 -12.81 19.15 -30.79
CA ASP A 602 -12.07 20.41 -30.75
C ASP A 602 -11.16 20.47 -29.52
N GLU A 603 -11.63 19.98 -28.37
CA GLU A 603 -10.80 19.84 -27.17
C GLU A 603 -9.61 18.91 -27.41
N MET A 604 -9.81 17.80 -28.12
CA MET A 604 -8.72 16.90 -28.52
C MET A 604 -7.70 17.61 -29.42
N LYS A 605 -8.14 18.35 -30.45
CA LYS A 605 -7.25 19.08 -31.36
C LYS A 605 -6.45 20.15 -30.61
N THR A 606 -7.11 20.92 -29.76
CA THR A 606 -6.46 21.93 -28.92
C THR A 606 -5.39 21.29 -28.02
N LYS A 607 -5.71 20.20 -27.32
CA LYS A 607 -4.75 19.55 -26.42
C LYS A 607 -3.63 18.82 -27.14
N MET A 608 -3.89 18.28 -28.31
CA MET A 608 -2.83 17.73 -29.15
C MET A 608 -1.79 18.81 -29.52
N GLN A 609 -2.24 20.02 -29.85
CA GLN A 609 -1.37 21.16 -30.18
C GLN A 609 -0.66 21.72 -28.94
N GLU A 610 -1.39 22.07 -27.89
CA GLU A 610 -0.84 22.65 -26.64
C GLU A 610 0.14 21.70 -25.93
N GLY A 611 -0.19 20.40 -25.91
CA GLY A 611 0.64 19.36 -25.31
C GLY A 611 1.81 18.93 -26.19
N LYS A 612 1.86 19.35 -27.45
CA LYS A 612 2.77 18.85 -28.49
C LYS A 612 2.77 17.32 -28.57
N LEU A 613 1.57 16.75 -28.62
CA LEU A 613 1.34 15.30 -28.58
C LEU A 613 1.37 14.71 -30.00
N ASP A 614 1.84 13.48 -30.12
CA ASP A 614 1.79 12.73 -31.37
C ASP A 614 0.43 12.07 -31.60
N PHE A 615 -0.34 11.82 -30.53
CA PHE A 615 -1.72 11.34 -30.59
C PHE A 615 -2.53 11.75 -29.34
N VAL A 616 -3.85 11.72 -29.47
CA VAL A 616 -4.78 11.85 -28.33
C VAL A 616 -5.75 10.68 -28.36
N PHE A 617 -5.95 10.04 -27.21
CA PHE A 617 -6.89 8.94 -27.06
C PHE A 617 -7.87 9.20 -25.92
N ALA A 618 -9.05 9.70 -26.25
CA ALA A 618 -10.07 10.09 -25.28
C ALA A 618 -11.21 9.07 -25.22
N PHE A 619 -11.89 8.95 -24.08
CA PHE A 619 -12.93 7.93 -23.87
C PHE A 619 -14.30 8.55 -23.57
N GLU A 620 -15.31 8.21 -24.37
CA GLU A 620 -16.72 8.50 -24.10
C GLU A 620 -17.35 7.28 -23.42
N PHE A 621 -17.72 7.44 -22.15
CA PHE A 621 -18.36 6.39 -21.35
C PHE A 621 -19.88 6.59 -21.30
N LYS A 622 -20.66 5.58 -21.70
CA LYS A 622 -22.13 5.62 -21.51
C LYS A 622 -22.49 5.45 -20.03
N LYS A 623 -23.66 5.96 -19.62
CA LYS A 623 -24.09 5.99 -18.20
C LYS A 623 -24.13 4.62 -17.51
N ASP A 624 -24.41 3.55 -18.26
CA ASP A 624 -24.43 2.18 -17.77
C ASP A 624 -23.03 1.51 -17.79
N GLY A 625 -22.05 2.16 -18.40
CA GLY A 625 -20.68 1.67 -18.58
C GLY A 625 -20.58 0.49 -19.54
N ILE A 626 -21.65 0.12 -20.25
CA ILE A 626 -21.70 -1.08 -21.11
C ILE A 626 -21.04 -0.81 -22.45
N GLU A 627 -21.29 0.37 -23.02
CA GLU A 627 -20.67 0.81 -24.27
C GLU A 627 -19.67 1.94 -23.98
N THR A 628 -18.46 1.78 -24.51
CA THR A 628 -17.41 2.80 -24.47
C THR A 628 -16.95 3.12 -25.88
N ILE A 629 -16.81 4.40 -26.20
CA ILE A 629 -16.27 4.85 -27.48
C ILE A 629 -14.90 5.48 -27.23
N GLY A 630 -13.86 4.91 -27.82
CA GLY A 630 -12.54 5.53 -27.92
C GLY A 630 -12.50 6.53 -29.08
N HIS A 631 -12.02 7.72 -28.81
CA HIS A 631 -11.80 8.78 -29.80
C HIS A 631 -10.29 8.92 -29.99
N LEU A 632 -9.80 8.57 -31.17
CA LEU A 632 -8.38 8.57 -31.50
C LEU A 632 -8.09 9.67 -32.52
N LEU A 633 -7.26 10.63 -32.14
CA LEU A 633 -6.74 11.66 -33.02
C LEU A 633 -5.24 11.41 -33.25
N LEU A 634 -4.83 11.31 -34.51
CA LEU A 634 -3.47 10.95 -34.91
C LEU A 634 -2.79 12.10 -35.64
N SER A 635 -1.48 12.24 -35.42
CA SER A 635 -0.63 13.08 -36.28
C SER A 635 -0.19 12.28 -37.49
N ASP A 636 0.40 12.95 -38.48
CA ASP A 636 1.04 12.30 -39.63
C ASP A 636 2.08 11.24 -39.21
N LYS A 637 2.76 11.46 -38.09
CA LYS A 637 3.80 10.55 -37.57
C LYS A 637 3.23 9.31 -36.90
N SER A 638 1.99 9.35 -36.41
CA SER A 638 1.37 8.28 -35.64
C SER A 638 0.25 7.55 -36.38
N GLN A 639 0.07 7.78 -37.69
CA GLN A 639 -0.95 7.12 -38.52
C GLN A 639 -0.90 5.58 -38.48
N PHE A 640 0.27 4.98 -38.24
CA PHE A 640 0.42 3.54 -38.11
C PHE A 640 -0.38 2.96 -36.92
N LEU A 641 -0.68 3.78 -35.91
CA LEU A 641 -1.47 3.37 -34.74
C LEU A 641 -2.90 2.99 -35.10
N ASN A 642 -3.47 3.56 -36.17
CA ASN A 642 -4.83 3.24 -36.62
C ASN A 642 -5.02 1.72 -36.78
N ARG A 643 -4.08 1.05 -37.46
CA ARG A 643 -4.14 -0.40 -37.65
C ARG A 643 -4.07 -1.15 -36.33
N ILE A 644 -3.15 -0.74 -35.44
CA ILE A 644 -2.92 -1.39 -34.15
C ILE A 644 -4.18 -1.32 -33.27
N PHE A 645 -4.77 -0.12 -33.16
CA PHE A 645 -6.02 0.05 -32.40
C PHE A 645 -7.17 -0.71 -33.02
N THR A 646 -7.28 -0.76 -34.36
CA THR A 646 -8.31 -1.54 -35.05
C THR A 646 -8.20 -3.03 -34.73
N ASP A 647 -6.98 -3.58 -34.76
CA ASP A 647 -6.71 -4.99 -34.44
C ASP A 647 -7.09 -5.31 -32.98
N ILE A 648 -6.78 -4.41 -32.03
CA ILE A 648 -7.18 -4.58 -30.61
C ILE A 648 -8.70 -4.47 -30.42
N VAL A 649 -9.34 -3.45 -31.00
CA VAL A 649 -10.79 -3.19 -30.86
C VAL A 649 -11.62 -4.36 -31.38
N SER A 650 -11.15 -5.05 -32.41
CA SER A 650 -11.84 -6.23 -32.98
C SER A 650 -12.09 -7.35 -31.96
N GLN A 651 -11.36 -7.36 -30.85
CA GLN A 651 -11.46 -8.36 -29.78
C GLN A 651 -12.63 -8.14 -28.81
N PHE A 652 -13.29 -6.97 -28.86
CA PHE A 652 -14.29 -6.54 -27.87
C PHE A 652 -15.76 -6.68 -28.35
N ASN A 653 -16.03 -7.45 -29.41
CA ASN A 653 -17.38 -7.83 -29.86
C ASN A 653 -18.43 -6.68 -29.89
N GLY A 654 -17.99 -5.44 -30.14
CA GLY A 654 -18.85 -4.26 -30.26
C GLY A 654 -19.13 -3.48 -28.96
N SER A 655 -18.69 -3.93 -27.79
CA SER A 655 -18.82 -3.17 -26.52
C SER A 655 -17.84 -2.01 -26.41
N PHE A 656 -16.73 -2.10 -27.15
CA PHE A 656 -15.82 -1.00 -27.38
C PHE A 656 -15.77 -0.66 -28.87
N LYS A 657 -15.91 0.63 -29.20
CA LYS A 657 -15.81 1.16 -30.56
C LYS A 657 -14.75 2.24 -30.63
N ILE A 658 -14.15 2.43 -31.79
CA ILE A 658 -13.20 3.51 -32.02
C ILE A 658 -13.68 4.45 -33.12
N LYS A 659 -13.57 5.76 -32.87
CA LYS A 659 -13.74 6.84 -33.85
C LYS A 659 -12.39 7.47 -34.09
N ILE A 660 -11.96 7.53 -35.35
CA ILE A 660 -10.65 8.04 -35.74
C ILE A 660 -10.84 9.39 -36.45
N TYR A 661 -10.03 10.36 -36.08
CA TYR A 661 -10.11 11.76 -36.51
C TYR A 661 -8.88 12.21 -37.28
#